data_AF-A0A9W8IEK5-F1
#
_entry.id   AF-A0A9W8IEK5-F1
#
_cell.length_a   1.000
_cell.length_b   1.000
_cell.length_c   1.000
_cell.angle_alpha   90.00
_cell.angle_beta   90.00
_cell.angle_gamma   90.00
#
_symmetry.space_group_name_H-M   'P 1'
#
loop_
_entity.id
_entity.type
_entity.pdbx_description
1 polymer ?
#
loop_
_entity_poly.entity_id
_entity_poly.type
_entity_poly.pdbx_seq_one_letter_code
_entity_poly.pdbx_strand_id
1 'polypeptide(L)'
;MGEQLFFAAPEFEALIEWELAALEAEHQAKAVMEHASAAIQRQAAGVTDQQQDAFRRQVTVAMGSLRSVGLLFPQMQEIKRIERALDWCSDAHQRLNERTLSAEFLARLMEQAARLDLSKEMPLTARLEAAKHEVDQWDQDAERVINSQQPIDLRAVAKLLEKGRNLDVQPLHFSELHSMQQMALDLQARTDKIIERSECADLVQRPRYEEAAELADACSEFGRFEPSNFGRLREALAKADSWNTQVLHVFVPVSDISTLSSSAAASQLDAHLETVQYRLRRALTLAKDSSSHEKPAEISQQSPQTPTADVYCVCLRPEEGLMIECDHCKEWYHAQCLNLGPADIGQRQFLCPLCIATAKNDKVQLLEDYPTVNRISRAVEEGRVLELVARTLDPLVTILLDAQTLAPAIRHVLDNKQLVGRRPRSMSIDQPSTDAAAEQKRGRELLLRALLRGLLGLGVNLKQTLLDDLWAELQASATSRPPPSMVTSAVVAAKHNNGSSMAVRQQVEEPMATTSLSPVLNNAYQQQLEELVYLIVNPPAEDRGQGLPAASSVFKTHEENCVCNLYGVDLASNPGMAAEPAISCDVCHEHFHINCVQVPPAAARIILLHQMQRMLNADIDADIPEEPNTYICPGCCVKTGALYPYGEVVFE
;
A
#
# COMPACT_ATOMS: atom_id res chain seq x y z
N MET A 1 -86.18 -44.15 -36.09
CA MET A 1 -86.88 -45.10 -36.98
C MET A 1 -86.59 -46.56 -36.60
N GLY A 2 -86.49 -46.90 -35.31
CA GLY A 2 -86.17 -48.26 -34.84
C GLY A 2 -87.37 -49.05 -34.29
N GLU A 3 -88.51 -48.40 -34.02
CA GLU A 3 -89.64 -49.03 -33.32
C GLU A 3 -90.46 -50.03 -34.17
N GLN A 4 -90.11 -50.25 -35.44
CA GLN A 4 -90.85 -51.16 -36.34
C GLN A 4 -90.09 -52.40 -36.81
N LEU A 5 -88.90 -52.69 -36.27
CA LEU A 5 -88.16 -53.91 -36.59
C LEU A 5 -87.77 -54.64 -35.29
N PHE A 6 -88.48 -55.73 -34.99
CA PHE A 6 -88.15 -56.69 -33.92
C PHE A 6 -86.88 -57.48 -34.27
N PHE A 7 -85.71 -56.85 -34.13
CA PHE A 7 -84.43 -57.54 -34.01
C PHE A 7 -83.69 -56.95 -32.81
N ALA A 8 -83.38 -57.77 -31.80
CA ALA A 8 -82.47 -57.41 -30.73
C ALA A 8 -81.06 -57.33 -31.32
N ALA A 9 -80.68 -56.13 -31.79
CA ALA A 9 -79.35 -55.84 -32.28
C ALA A 9 -78.53 -55.28 -31.09
N PRO A 10 -77.58 -56.06 -30.52
CA PRO A 10 -76.78 -55.60 -29.38
C PRO A 10 -75.96 -54.33 -29.70
N GLU A 11 -75.68 -54.09 -30.99
CA GLU A 11 -75.04 -52.87 -31.50
C GLU A 11 -75.92 -51.63 -31.33
N PHE A 12 -77.25 -51.77 -31.38
CA PHE A 12 -78.19 -50.66 -31.18
C PHE A 12 -78.39 -50.34 -29.70
N GLU A 13 -78.41 -51.36 -28.84
CA GLU A 13 -78.41 -51.18 -27.38
C GLU A 13 -77.13 -50.46 -26.91
N ALA A 14 -75.97 -50.86 -27.42
CA ALA A 14 -74.70 -50.18 -27.14
C ALA A 14 -74.66 -48.70 -27.59
N LEU A 15 -75.31 -48.38 -28.71
CA LEU A 15 -75.44 -46.99 -29.17
C LEU A 15 -76.36 -46.15 -28.28
N ILE A 16 -77.47 -46.72 -27.79
CA ILE A 16 -78.36 -46.06 -26.82
C ILE A 16 -77.63 -45.81 -25.50
N GLU A 17 -76.88 -46.81 -25.00
CA GLU A 17 -76.08 -46.65 -23.79
C GLU A 17 -75.01 -45.55 -23.93
N TRP A 18 -74.38 -45.46 -25.10
CA TRP A 18 -73.40 -44.42 -25.41
C TRP A 18 -74.03 -43.03 -25.54
N GLU A 19 -75.22 -42.93 -26.15
CA GLU A 19 -75.98 -41.67 -26.23
C GLU A 19 -76.43 -41.20 -24.85
N LEU A 20 -76.91 -42.11 -23.99
CA LEU A 20 -77.26 -41.81 -22.60
C LEU A 20 -76.06 -41.34 -21.79
N ALA A 21 -74.90 -42.00 -21.94
CA ALA A 21 -73.65 -41.60 -21.27
C ALA A 21 -73.18 -40.22 -21.74
N ALA A 22 -73.32 -39.90 -23.03
CA ALA A 22 -73.00 -38.57 -23.58
C ALA A 22 -73.91 -37.48 -23.00
N LEU A 23 -75.22 -37.72 -22.93
CA LEU A 23 -76.19 -36.79 -22.35
C LEU A 23 -75.96 -36.57 -20.85
N GLU A 24 -75.65 -37.63 -20.10
CA GLU A 24 -75.34 -37.53 -18.68
C GLU A 24 -74.05 -36.74 -18.43
N ALA A 25 -73.00 -37.00 -19.21
CA ALA A 25 -71.75 -36.25 -19.13
C ALA A 25 -71.96 -34.76 -19.47
N GLU A 26 -72.79 -34.44 -20.47
CA GLU A 26 -73.14 -33.06 -20.80
C GLU A 26 -73.95 -32.37 -19.69
N HIS A 27 -74.89 -33.10 -19.07
CA HIS A 27 -75.69 -32.58 -17.96
C HIS A 27 -74.81 -32.28 -16.73
N GLN A 28 -73.90 -33.20 -16.38
CA GLN A 28 -72.92 -32.99 -15.30
C GLN A 28 -72.02 -31.78 -15.59
N ALA A 29 -71.56 -31.63 -16.84
CA ALA A 29 -70.76 -30.50 -17.28
C ALA A 29 -71.51 -29.16 -17.13
N LYS A 30 -72.77 -29.09 -17.55
CA LYS A 30 -73.62 -27.89 -17.39
C LYS A 30 -73.82 -27.52 -15.92
N ALA A 31 -74.10 -28.50 -15.06
CA ALA A 31 -74.28 -28.28 -13.63
C ALA A 31 -73.02 -27.68 -12.97
N VAL A 32 -71.82 -28.12 -13.36
CA VAL A 32 -70.55 -27.55 -12.89
C VAL A 32 -70.40 -26.10 -13.36
N MET A 33 -70.68 -25.81 -14.63
CA MET A 33 -70.55 -24.46 -15.20
C MET A 33 -71.51 -23.45 -14.53
N GLU A 34 -72.74 -23.84 -14.19
CA GLU A 34 -73.71 -22.96 -13.51
C GLU A 34 -73.23 -22.51 -12.12
N HIS A 35 -72.55 -23.38 -11.38
CA HIS A 35 -72.07 -23.07 -10.02
C HIS A 35 -70.63 -22.53 -9.99
N ALA A 36 -69.94 -22.52 -11.13
CA ALA A 36 -68.52 -22.17 -11.22
C ALA A 36 -68.20 -20.75 -10.74
N SER A 37 -68.99 -19.75 -11.15
CA SER A 37 -68.76 -18.35 -10.77
C SER A 37 -68.80 -18.17 -9.24
N ALA A 38 -69.80 -18.76 -8.58
CA ALA A 38 -69.94 -18.69 -7.12
C ALA A 38 -68.81 -19.45 -6.40
N ALA A 39 -68.39 -20.60 -6.93
CA ALA A 39 -67.27 -21.36 -6.37
C ALA A 39 -65.94 -20.60 -6.48
N ILE A 40 -65.66 -19.99 -7.65
CA ILE A 40 -64.46 -19.18 -7.88
C ILE A 40 -64.46 -17.95 -6.95
N GLN A 41 -65.59 -17.24 -6.81
CA GLN A 41 -65.70 -16.10 -5.89
C GLN A 41 -65.46 -16.50 -4.43
N ARG A 42 -66.00 -17.64 -3.99
CA ARG A 42 -65.73 -18.17 -2.65
C ARG A 42 -64.26 -18.52 -2.44
N GLN A 43 -63.61 -19.11 -3.46
CA GLN A 43 -62.19 -19.48 -3.36
C GLN A 43 -61.32 -18.23 -3.35
N ALA A 44 -61.70 -17.22 -4.13
CA ALA A 44 -61.08 -15.90 -4.14
C ALA A 44 -61.28 -15.11 -2.83
N ALA A 45 -62.29 -15.45 -2.03
CA ALA A 45 -62.46 -14.90 -0.68
C ALA A 45 -61.62 -15.65 0.38
N GLY A 46 -60.84 -16.67 -0.01
CA GLY A 46 -60.02 -17.46 0.90
C GLY A 46 -60.81 -18.47 1.74
N VAL A 47 -62.06 -18.76 1.37
CA VAL A 47 -62.92 -19.71 2.08
C VAL A 47 -62.57 -21.13 1.63
N THR A 48 -61.74 -21.83 2.40
CA THR A 48 -61.49 -23.27 2.23
C THR A 48 -62.42 -24.07 3.14
N ASP A 49 -63.49 -24.61 2.56
CA ASP A 49 -64.51 -25.41 3.27
C ASP A 49 -64.81 -26.71 2.50
N GLN A 50 -65.45 -27.68 3.15
CA GLN A 50 -65.88 -28.96 2.56
C GLN A 50 -66.68 -28.76 1.27
N GLN A 51 -67.41 -27.65 1.15
CA GLN A 51 -68.15 -27.29 -0.05
C GLN A 51 -67.24 -26.98 -1.26
N GLN A 52 -66.06 -26.38 -1.03
CA GLN A 52 -65.09 -26.11 -2.09
C GLN A 52 -64.39 -27.38 -2.55
N ASP A 53 -64.00 -28.24 -1.61
CA ASP A 53 -63.39 -29.53 -1.93
C ASP A 53 -64.38 -30.43 -2.67
N ALA A 54 -65.65 -30.42 -2.27
CA ALA A 54 -66.72 -31.11 -2.97
C ALA A 54 -66.89 -30.59 -4.40
N PHE A 55 -66.87 -29.27 -4.60
CA PHE A 55 -66.96 -28.66 -5.93
C PHE A 55 -65.76 -29.02 -6.82
N ARG A 56 -64.53 -28.95 -6.30
CA ARG A 56 -63.32 -29.39 -7.03
C ARG A 56 -63.42 -30.85 -7.48
N ARG A 57 -63.94 -31.73 -6.63
CA ARG A 57 -64.21 -33.13 -7.01
C ARG A 57 -65.27 -33.22 -8.12
N GLN A 58 -66.32 -32.41 -8.07
CA GLN A 58 -67.34 -32.37 -9.14
C GLN A 58 -66.73 -31.91 -10.48
N VAL A 59 -65.82 -30.93 -10.48
CA VAL A 59 -65.08 -30.51 -11.68
C VAL A 59 -64.26 -31.68 -12.26
N THR A 60 -63.51 -32.40 -11.42
CA THR A 60 -62.71 -33.56 -11.85
C THR A 60 -63.59 -34.70 -12.39
N VAL A 61 -64.71 -34.98 -11.73
CA VAL A 61 -65.68 -36.00 -12.16
C VAL A 61 -66.29 -35.62 -13.51
N ALA A 62 -66.76 -34.38 -13.68
CA ALA A 62 -67.34 -33.92 -14.94
C ALA A 62 -66.34 -34.00 -16.10
N MET A 63 -65.07 -33.61 -15.88
CA MET A 63 -64.01 -33.80 -16.89
C MET A 63 -63.73 -35.27 -17.19
N GLY A 64 -63.78 -36.14 -16.17
CA GLY A 64 -63.62 -37.59 -16.32
C GLY A 64 -64.72 -38.19 -17.19
N SER A 65 -65.99 -37.87 -16.88
CA SER A 65 -67.17 -38.31 -17.62
C SER A 65 -67.12 -37.87 -19.09
N LEU A 66 -66.73 -36.62 -19.37
CA LEU A 66 -66.59 -36.14 -20.76
C LEU A 66 -65.48 -36.88 -21.52
N ARG A 67 -64.36 -37.20 -20.87
CA ARG A 67 -63.24 -37.93 -21.50
C ARG A 67 -63.59 -39.40 -21.75
N SER A 68 -64.34 -40.05 -20.86
CA SER A 68 -64.69 -41.47 -21.01
C SER A 68 -65.64 -41.74 -22.18
N VAL A 69 -66.44 -40.74 -22.59
CA VAL A 69 -67.35 -40.85 -23.75
C VAL A 69 -66.57 -40.82 -25.08
N GLY A 70 -65.37 -40.22 -25.10
CA GLY A 70 -64.50 -40.20 -26.29
C GLY A 70 -64.91 -39.21 -27.39
N LEU A 71 -65.81 -38.26 -27.08
CA LEU A 71 -66.29 -37.23 -28.01
C LEU A 71 -65.70 -35.85 -27.68
N LEU A 72 -65.73 -34.94 -28.67
CA LEU A 72 -65.35 -33.55 -28.49
C LEU A 72 -66.57 -32.73 -28.04
N PHE A 73 -66.58 -32.34 -26.77
CA PHE A 73 -67.61 -31.50 -26.19
C PHE A 73 -67.11 -30.05 -26.05
N PRO A 74 -67.89 -29.03 -26.49
CA PRO A 74 -67.55 -27.62 -26.28
C PRO A 74 -67.29 -27.27 -24.80
N GLN A 75 -68.01 -27.92 -23.89
CA GLN A 75 -67.93 -27.74 -22.44
C GLN A 75 -66.55 -28.12 -21.86
N MET A 76 -65.75 -28.95 -22.55
CA MET A 76 -64.42 -29.34 -22.08
C MET A 76 -63.45 -28.17 -21.97
N GLN A 77 -63.57 -27.15 -22.83
CA GLN A 77 -62.71 -25.96 -22.76
C GLN A 77 -63.07 -25.10 -21.56
N GLU A 78 -64.36 -24.92 -21.31
CA GLU A 78 -64.85 -24.11 -20.19
C GLU A 78 -64.54 -24.77 -18.84
N ILE A 79 -64.71 -26.08 -18.72
CA ILE A 79 -64.37 -26.77 -17.47
C ILE A 79 -62.85 -26.73 -17.20
N LYS A 80 -62.01 -26.84 -18.24
CA LYS A 80 -60.55 -26.63 -18.09
C LYS A 80 -60.21 -25.21 -17.64
N ARG A 81 -60.96 -24.20 -18.09
CA ARG A 81 -60.80 -22.82 -17.64
C ARG A 81 -61.19 -22.68 -16.17
N ILE A 82 -62.30 -23.29 -15.75
CA ILE A 82 -62.76 -23.29 -14.35
C ILE A 82 -61.72 -23.95 -13.44
N GLU A 83 -61.20 -25.12 -13.82
CA GLU A 83 -60.13 -25.82 -13.09
C GLU A 83 -58.91 -24.90 -12.88
N ARG A 84 -58.42 -24.27 -13.96
CA ARG A 84 -57.30 -23.31 -13.89
C ARG A 84 -57.61 -22.09 -13.02
N ALA A 85 -58.83 -21.57 -13.05
CA ALA A 85 -59.24 -20.43 -12.23
C ALA A 85 -59.24 -20.76 -10.73
N LEU A 86 -59.70 -21.96 -10.36
CA LEU A 86 -59.64 -22.43 -8.98
C LEU A 86 -58.18 -22.61 -8.54
N ASP A 87 -57.35 -23.26 -9.37
CA ASP A 87 -55.92 -23.46 -9.09
C ASP A 87 -55.18 -22.14 -8.94
N TRP A 88 -55.44 -21.18 -9.82
CA TRP A 88 -54.91 -19.82 -9.72
C TRP A 88 -55.30 -19.15 -8.40
N CYS A 89 -56.57 -19.26 -7.97
CA CYS A 89 -57.00 -18.67 -6.68
C CYS A 89 -56.28 -19.29 -5.49
N SER A 90 -56.00 -20.59 -5.54
CA SER A 90 -55.26 -21.31 -4.48
C SER A 90 -53.80 -20.89 -4.44
N ASP A 91 -53.13 -20.87 -5.60
CA ASP A 91 -51.70 -20.48 -5.71
C ASP A 91 -51.51 -19.01 -5.28
N ALA A 92 -52.38 -18.10 -5.71
CA ALA A 92 -52.32 -16.69 -5.31
C ALA A 92 -52.54 -16.51 -3.79
N HIS A 93 -53.48 -17.22 -3.16
CA HIS A 93 -53.66 -17.17 -1.71
C HIS A 93 -52.45 -17.70 -0.95
N GLN A 94 -51.91 -18.83 -1.39
CA GLN A 94 -50.76 -19.45 -0.74
C GLN A 94 -49.57 -18.48 -0.75
N ARG A 95 -49.27 -17.90 -1.92
CA ARG A 95 -48.14 -16.96 -2.07
C ARG A 95 -48.32 -15.65 -1.30
N LEU A 96 -49.54 -15.12 -1.23
CA LEU A 96 -49.86 -13.95 -0.40
C LEU A 96 -49.66 -14.25 1.08
N ASN A 97 -50.14 -15.41 1.56
CA ASN A 97 -50.01 -15.81 2.95
C ASN A 97 -48.55 -16.11 3.34
N GLU A 98 -47.79 -16.72 2.44
CA GLU A 98 -46.36 -17.01 2.64
C GLU A 98 -45.45 -15.78 2.40
N ARG A 99 -45.99 -14.67 1.88
CA ARG A 99 -45.23 -13.44 1.52
C ARG A 99 -44.05 -13.71 0.59
N THR A 100 -44.24 -14.63 -0.35
CA THR A 100 -43.21 -15.07 -1.31
C THR A 100 -43.35 -14.41 -2.69
N LEU A 101 -44.25 -13.44 -2.83
CA LEU A 101 -44.46 -12.74 -4.10
C LEU A 101 -43.33 -11.76 -4.38
N SER A 102 -42.70 -11.90 -5.55
CA SER A 102 -41.89 -10.86 -6.17
C SER A 102 -42.74 -10.02 -7.13
N ALA A 103 -42.26 -8.83 -7.48
CA ALA A 103 -42.90 -7.97 -8.48
C ALA A 103 -43.12 -8.69 -9.83
N GLU A 104 -42.16 -9.51 -10.27
CA GLU A 104 -42.27 -10.28 -11.52
C GLU A 104 -43.36 -11.36 -11.43
N PHE A 105 -43.41 -12.11 -10.33
CA PHE A 105 -44.44 -13.14 -10.14
C PHE A 105 -45.83 -12.52 -9.98
N LEU A 106 -45.94 -11.37 -9.31
CA LEU A 106 -47.19 -10.61 -9.21
C LEU A 106 -47.71 -10.21 -10.60
N ALA A 107 -46.84 -9.66 -11.46
CA ALA A 107 -47.20 -9.31 -12.82
C ALA A 107 -47.71 -10.53 -13.62
N ARG A 108 -47.04 -11.69 -13.49
CA ARG A 108 -47.47 -12.94 -14.12
C ARG A 108 -48.83 -13.41 -13.62
N LEU A 109 -49.10 -13.34 -12.31
CA LEU A 109 -50.40 -13.72 -11.74
C LEU A 109 -51.52 -12.80 -12.25
N MET A 110 -51.26 -11.50 -12.36
CA MET A 110 -52.23 -10.55 -12.93
C MET A 110 -52.50 -10.81 -14.41
N GLU A 111 -51.47 -11.14 -15.19
CA GLU A 111 -51.64 -11.51 -16.60
C GLU A 111 -52.44 -12.82 -16.75
N GLN A 112 -52.18 -13.82 -15.89
CA GLN A 112 -52.95 -15.06 -15.86
C GLN A 112 -54.42 -14.81 -15.50
N ALA A 113 -54.69 -13.92 -14.54
CA ALA A 113 -56.06 -13.55 -14.18
C ALA A 113 -56.81 -12.92 -15.37
N ALA A 114 -56.13 -12.06 -16.14
CA ALA A 114 -56.69 -11.46 -17.36
C ALA A 114 -56.97 -12.51 -18.44
N ARG A 115 -56.06 -13.48 -18.65
CA ARG A 115 -56.24 -14.59 -19.61
C ARG A 115 -57.38 -15.54 -19.24
N LEU A 116 -57.75 -15.61 -17.96
CA LEU A 116 -58.87 -16.41 -17.47
C LEU A 116 -60.19 -15.63 -17.44
N ASP A 117 -60.22 -14.40 -17.98
CA ASP A 117 -61.25 -13.35 -17.82
C ASP A 117 -61.86 -13.28 -16.42
N LEU A 118 -61.00 -13.30 -15.38
CA LEU A 118 -61.46 -13.06 -14.01
C LEU A 118 -61.78 -11.57 -13.83
N SER A 119 -62.90 -11.27 -13.14
CA SER A 119 -63.31 -9.90 -12.87
C SER A 119 -62.28 -9.17 -12.00
N LYS A 120 -62.04 -7.89 -12.29
CA LYS A 120 -61.22 -7.00 -11.44
C LYS A 120 -61.87 -6.72 -10.09
N GLU A 121 -63.19 -6.84 -10.00
CA GLU A 121 -63.95 -6.64 -8.76
C GLU A 121 -63.89 -7.87 -7.83
N MET A 122 -63.30 -8.97 -8.29
CA MET A 122 -63.14 -10.16 -7.46
C MET A 122 -62.18 -9.85 -6.29
N PRO A 123 -62.49 -10.25 -5.04
CA PRO A 123 -61.70 -9.84 -3.87
C PRO A 123 -60.20 -10.11 -3.98
N LEU A 124 -59.80 -11.25 -4.55
CA LEU A 124 -58.40 -11.63 -4.70
C LEU A 124 -57.66 -10.81 -5.76
N THR A 125 -58.28 -10.53 -6.91
CA THR A 125 -57.68 -9.70 -7.96
C THR A 125 -57.56 -8.25 -7.50
N ALA A 126 -58.59 -7.72 -6.82
CA ALA A 126 -58.54 -6.41 -6.19
C ALA A 126 -57.43 -6.32 -5.13
N ARG A 127 -57.26 -7.35 -4.29
CA ARG A 127 -56.16 -7.40 -3.31
C ARG A 127 -54.79 -7.44 -3.97
N LEU A 128 -54.60 -8.21 -5.04
CA LEU A 128 -53.34 -8.24 -5.80
C LEU A 128 -53.05 -6.90 -6.48
N GLU A 129 -54.06 -6.22 -7.03
CA GLU A 129 -53.94 -4.87 -7.58
C GLU A 129 -53.56 -3.84 -6.50
N ALA A 130 -54.18 -3.91 -5.33
CA ALA A 130 -53.84 -3.04 -4.19
C ALA A 130 -52.40 -3.30 -3.71
N ALA A 131 -52.01 -4.56 -3.53
CA ALA A 131 -50.65 -4.94 -3.12
C ALA A 131 -49.60 -4.45 -4.13
N LYS A 132 -49.89 -4.53 -5.44
CA LYS A 132 -49.04 -3.96 -6.47
C LYS A 132 -48.87 -2.45 -6.28
N HIS A 133 -49.97 -1.73 -6.11
CA HIS A 133 -49.92 -0.26 -5.96
C HIS A 133 -49.13 0.17 -4.72
N GLU A 134 -49.30 -0.53 -3.60
CA GLU A 134 -48.55 -0.24 -2.37
C GLU A 134 -47.04 -0.43 -2.54
N VAL A 135 -46.62 -1.50 -3.23
CA VAL A 135 -45.19 -1.77 -3.48
C VAL A 135 -44.61 -0.79 -4.48
N ASP A 136 -45.33 -0.49 -5.56
CA ASP A 136 -44.90 0.52 -6.54
C ASP A 136 -44.73 1.91 -5.88
N GLN A 137 -45.63 2.27 -4.97
CA GLN A 137 -45.54 3.53 -4.22
C GLN A 137 -44.36 3.51 -3.23
N TRP A 138 -44.14 2.38 -2.55
CA TRP A 138 -42.99 2.22 -1.66
C TRP A 138 -41.67 2.30 -2.42
N ASP A 139 -41.56 1.64 -3.57
CA ASP A 139 -40.35 1.66 -4.40
C ASP A 139 -40.07 3.07 -4.92
N GLN A 140 -41.09 3.85 -5.30
CA GLN A 140 -40.94 5.27 -5.63
C GLN A 140 -40.48 6.11 -4.42
N ASP A 141 -40.97 5.83 -3.22
CA ASP A 141 -40.51 6.49 -1.99
C ASP A 141 -39.04 6.15 -1.70
N ALA A 142 -38.66 4.88 -1.86
CA ALA A 142 -37.30 4.39 -1.66
C ALA A 142 -36.33 4.97 -2.69
N GLU A 143 -36.69 4.97 -3.98
CA GLU A 143 -35.89 5.59 -5.05
C GLU A 143 -35.67 7.08 -4.81
N ARG A 144 -36.67 7.80 -4.30
CA ARG A 144 -36.51 9.21 -3.93
C ARG A 144 -35.49 9.40 -2.82
N VAL A 145 -35.40 8.48 -1.86
CA VAL A 145 -34.37 8.52 -0.83
C VAL A 145 -33.03 8.12 -1.43
N ILE A 146 -32.94 7.02 -2.17
CA ILE A 146 -31.69 6.48 -2.72
C ILE A 146 -31.04 7.48 -3.70
N ASN A 147 -31.81 8.07 -4.61
CA ASN A 147 -31.28 8.96 -5.65
C ASN A 147 -31.11 10.43 -5.19
N SER A 148 -31.60 10.78 -4.00
CA SER A 148 -31.45 12.14 -3.46
C SER A 148 -30.01 12.41 -2.99
N GLN A 149 -29.54 13.64 -3.17
CA GLN A 149 -28.28 14.10 -2.56
C GLN A 149 -28.45 14.69 -1.15
N GLN A 150 -29.69 14.73 -0.64
CA GLN A 150 -29.96 15.25 0.69
C GLN A 150 -29.45 14.29 1.79
N PRO A 151 -29.11 14.83 2.98
CA PRO A 151 -28.69 14.01 4.11
C PRO A 151 -29.81 13.05 4.53
N ILE A 152 -29.41 11.83 4.89
CA ILE A 152 -30.31 10.74 5.26
C ILE A 152 -30.83 10.96 6.68
N ASP A 153 -32.15 11.06 6.82
CA ASP A 153 -32.80 10.95 8.12
C ASP A 153 -33.00 9.47 8.48
N LEU A 154 -32.17 8.96 9.39
CA LEU A 154 -32.22 7.59 9.90
C LEU A 154 -33.60 7.18 10.42
N ARG A 155 -34.36 8.12 11.00
CA ARG A 155 -35.70 7.84 11.53
C ARG A 155 -36.71 7.69 10.40
N ALA A 156 -36.61 8.52 9.36
CA ALA A 156 -37.46 8.40 8.17
C ALA A 156 -37.19 7.09 7.42
N VAL A 157 -35.91 6.74 7.23
CA VAL A 157 -35.50 5.47 6.60
C VAL A 157 -35.96 4.27 7.41
N ALA A 158 -35.81 4.29 8.75
CA ALA A 158 -36.28 3.22 9.61
C ALA A 158 -37.79 2.98 9.47
N LYS A 159 -38.60 4.06 9.43
CA LYS A 159 -40.04 3.96 9.20
C LYS A 159 -40.36 3.41 7.81
N LEU A 160 -39.61 3.80 6.79
CA LEU A 160 -39.81 3.31 5.43
C LEU A 160 -39.48 1.81 5.33
N LEU A 161 -38.39 1.35 5.96
CA LEU A 161 -38.04 -0.07 6.04
C LEU A 161 -39.07 -0.88 6.84
N GLU A 162 -39.60 -0.33 7.94
CA GLU A 162 -40.68 -0.99 8.70
C GLU A 162 -41.94 -1.16 7.84
N LYS A 163 -42.32 -0.14 7.07
CA LYS A 163 -43.41 -0.26 6.08
C LYS A 163 -43.09 -1.32 5.04
N GLY A 164 -41.88 -1.31 4.48
CA GLY A 164 -41.45 -2.26 3.44
C GLY A 164 -41.50 -3.71 3.90
N ARG A 165 -41.13 -3.97 5.16
CA ARG A 165 -41.18 -5.31 5.77
C ARG A 165 -42.61 -5.85 5.95
N ASN A 166 -43.59 -4.96 6.02
CA ASN A 166 -45.00 -5.30 6.23
C ASN A 166 -45.80 -5.44 4.93
N LEU A 167 -45.18 -5.22 3.77
CA LEU A 167 -45.84 -5.39 2.47
C LEU A 167 -46.07 -6.87 2.13
N ASP A 168 -47.13 -7.14 1.37
CA ASP A 168 -47.49 -8.48 0.89
C ASP A 168 -46.55 -9.00 -0.23
N VAL A 169 -45.80 -8.10 -0.87
CA VAL A 169 -44.88 -8.37 -1.99
C VAL A 169 -43.52 -7.80 -1.63
N GLN A 170 -42.45 -8.51 -1.99
CA GLN A 170 -41.09 -8.08 -1.72
C GLN A 170 -40.72 -6.85 -2.56
N PRO A 171 -40.33 -5.72 -1.94
CA PRO A 171 -39.94 -4.52 -2.67
C PRO A 171 -38.56 -4.66 -3.31
N LEU A 172 -38.34 -3.96 -4.42
CA LEU A 172 -37.10 -4.07 -5.19
C LEU A 172 -35.91 -3.45 -4.46
N HIS A 173 -36.09 -2.25 -3.90
CA HIS A 173 -35.00 -1.47 -3.30
C HIS A 173 -34.81 -1.68 -1.79
N PHE A 174 -35.46 -2.71 -1.22
CA PHE A 174 -35.43 -2.97 0.22
C PHE A 174 -34.01 -3.24 0.75
N SER A 175 -33.26 -4.09 0.05
CA SER A 175 -31.90 -4.48 0.44
C SER A 175 -30.92 -3.30 0.37
N GLU A 176 -31.02 -2.50 -0.69
CA GLU A 176 -30.19 -1.32 -0.91
C GLU A 176 -30.43 -0.27 0.19
N LEU A 177 -31.70 0.07 0.44
CA LEU A 177 -32.06 1.03 1.49
C LEU A 177 -31.63 0.54 2.89
N HIS A 178 -31.77 -0.76 3.17
CA HIS A 178 -31.30 -1.34 4.43
C HIS A 178 -29.77 -1.29 4.55
N SER A 179 -29.04 -1.56 3.47
CA SER A 179 -27.57 -1.45 3.44
C SER A 179 -27.11 -0.03 3.74
N MET A 180 -27.76 0.97 3.13
CA MET A 180 -27.48 2.39 3.42
C MET A 180 -27.74 2.76 4.89
N GLN A 181 -28.84 2.26 5.48
CA GLN A 181 -29.12 2.48 6.90
C GLN A 181 -28.04 1.84 7.79
N GLN A 182 -27.66 0.59 7.49
CA GLN A 182 -26.61 -0.12 8.23
C GLN A 182 -25.27 0.60 8.17
N MET A 183 -24.88 1.09 6.98
CA MET A 183 -23.66 1.88 6.81
C MET A 183 -23.67 3.14 7.68
N ALA A 184 -24.76 3.90 7.68
CA ALA A 184 -24.87 5.10 8.50
C ALA A 184 -24.83 4.80 10.01
N LEU A 185 -25.46 3.70 10.46
CA LEU A 185 -25.39 3.25 11.85
C LEU A 185 -23.99 2.76 12.24
N ASP A 186 -23.27 2.07 11.35
CA ASP A 186 -21.88 1.67 11.57
C ASP A 186 -20.97 2.88 11.70
N LEU A 187 -21.08 3.86 10.80
CA LEU A 187 -20.32 5.11 10.88
C LEU A 187 -20.58 5.86 12.19
N GLN A 188 -21.85 5.92 12.63
CA GLN A 188 -22.20 6.50 13.93
C GLN A 188 -21.53 5.76 15.08
N ALA A 189 -21.66 4.43 15.14
CA ALA A 189 -21.11 3.61 16.21
C ALA A 189 -19.57 3.66 16.27
N ARG A 190 -18.90 3.63 15.11
CA ARG A 190 -17.44 3.76 15.01
C ARG A 190 -16.96 5.14 15.46
N THR A 191 -17.68 6.19 15.09
CA THR A 191 -17.37 7.56 15.54
C THR A 191 -17.47 7.67 17.05
N ASP A 192 -18.58 7.19 17.63
CA ASP A 192 -18.78 7.23 19.07
C ASP A 192 -17.70 6.43 19.83
N LYS A 193 -17.32 5.26 19.30
CA LYS A 193 -16.25 4.43 19.88
C LYS A 193 -14.88 5.08 19.83
N ILE A 194 -14.53 5.77 18.74
CA ILE A 194 -13.25 6.50 18.64
C ILE A 194 -13.23 7.64 19.67
N ILE A 195 -14.32 8.39 19.80
CA ILE A 195 -14.42 9.51 20.73
C ILE A 195 -14.40 9.03 22.19
N GLU A 196 -15.07 7.93 22.52
CA GLU A 196 -14.98 7.34 23.86
C GLU A 196 -13.53 6.96 24.21
N ARG A 197 -12.82 6.33 23.27
CA ARG A 197 -11.41 5.96 23.47
C ARG A 197 -10.46 7.15 23.49
N SER A 198 -10.79 8.26 22.83
CA SER A 198 -9.95 9.46 22.81
C SER A 198 -9.91 10.18 24.16
N GLU A 199 -10.94 9.95 24.99
CA GLU A 199 -11.03 10.46 26.36
C GLU A 199 -10.24 9.60 27.38
N CYS A 200 -9.69 8.45 26.97
CA CYS A 200 -8.89 7.59 27.84
C CYS A 200 -7.59 8.25 28.30
N ALA A 201 -7.23 8.07 29.58
CA ALA A 201 -5.95 8.56 30.11
C ALA A 201 -4.74 7.71 29.63
N ASP A 202 -4.97 6.42 29.35
CA ASP A 202 -3.94 5.50 28.86
C ASP A 202 -3.75 5.65 27.34
N LEU A 203 -2.52 5.99 26.93
CA LEU A 203 -2.12 6.15 25.53
C LEU A 203 -2.29 4.88 24.70
N VAL A 204 -2.15 3.70 25.32
CA VAL A 204 -2.27 2.41 24.61
C VAL A 204 -3.71 2.15 24.18
N GLN A 205 -4.68 2.65 24.94
CA GLN A 205 -6.11 2.48 24.66
C GLN A 205 -6.68 3.56 23.75
N ARG A 206 -5.97 4.69 23.60
CA ARG A 206 -6.38 5.78 22.70
C ARG A 206 -6.39 5.32 21.24
N PRO A 207 -7.28 5.90 20.41
CA PRO A 207 -7.29 5.67 18.98
C PRO A 207 -6.03 6.25 18.33
N ARG A 208 -5.57 5.58 17.28
CA ARG A 208 -4.46 6.08 16.46
C ARG A 208 -4.97 7.10 15.44
N TYR A 209 -4.09 7.98 15.01
CA TYR A 209 -4.38 8.96 13.97
C TYR A 209 -4.91 8.29 12.68
N GLU A 210 -4.30 7.18 12.25
CA GLU A 210 -4.68 6.46 11.03
C GLU A 210 -6.12 5.92 11.11
N GLU A 211 -6.49 5.32 12.25
CA GLU A 211 -7.85 4.81 12.50
C GLU A 211 -8.91 5.93 12.40
N ALA A 212 -8.59 7.10 12.97
CA ALA A 212 -9.47 8.26 12.94
C ALA A 212 -9.57 8.88 11.53
N ALA A 213 -8.45 8.95 10.80
CA ALA A 213 -8.40 9.47 9.43
C ALA A 213 -9.19 8.59 8.47
N GLU A 214 -9.01 7.26 8.52
CA GLU A 214 -9.78 6.29 7.72
C GLU A 214 -11.29 6.42 7.96
N LEU A 215 -11.72 6.61 9.21
CA LEU A 215 -13.14 6.85 9.51
C LEU A 215 -13.62 8.19 8.95
N ALA A 216 -12.79 9.24 9.00
CA ALA A 216 -13.15 10.55 8.47
C ALA A 216 -13.30 10.53 6.94
N ASP A 217 -12.43 9.79 6.26
CA ASP A 217 -12.51 9.55 4.82
C ASP A 217 -13.76 8.74 4.47
N ALA A 218 -14.05 7.67 5.21
CA ALA A 218 -15.27 6.87 5.01
C ALA A 218 -16.57 7.69 5.22
N CYS A 219 -16.60 8.61 6.19
CA CYS A 219 -17.72 9.53 6.37
C CYS A 219 -17.85 10.50 5.19
N SER A 220 -16.72 10.99 4.68
CA SER A 220 -16.68 11.94 3.56
C SER A 220 -17.09 11.28 2.23
N GLU A 221 -16.67 10.03 2.01
CA GLU A 221 -17.05 9.21 0.86
C GLU A 221 -18.55 8.89 0.89
N PHE A 222 -19.09 8.53 2.07
CA PHE A 222 -20.52 8.30 2.20
C PHE A 222 -21.32 9.58 1.94
N GLY A 223 -20.85 10.73 2.44
CA GLY A 223 -21.30 12.09 2.07
C GLY A 223 -22.76 12.45 2.39
N ARG A 224 -23.58 11.46 2.76
CA ARG A 224 -25.02 11.55 2.94
C ARG A 224 -25.47 11.44 4.39
N PHE A 225 -24.56 11.21 5.31
CA PHE A 225 -24.84 11.15 6.73
C PHE A 225 -23.63 11.68 7.49
N GLU A 226 -23.88 12.54 8.46
CA GLU A 226 -22.85 13.05 9.35
C GLU A 226 -23.10 12.49 10.76
N PRO A 227 -22.15 11.70 11.31
CA PRO A 227 -22.24 11.22 12.67
C PRO A 227 -22.31 12.35 13.70
N SER A 228 -23.02 12.13 14.80
CA SER A 228 -23.26 13.16 15.82
C SER A 228 -21.98 13.78 16.40
N ASN A 229 -20.93 12.97 16.57
CA ASN A 229 -19.64 13.40 17.12
C ASN A 229 -18.57 13.66 16.04
N PHE A 230 -18.96 13.75 14.77
CA PHE A 230 -18.01 13.93 13.66
C PHE A 230 -17.20 15.23 13.78
N GLY A 231 -17.81 16.31 14.27
CA GLY A 231 -17.11 17.57 14.54
C GLY A 231 -15.95 17.42 15.54
N ARG A 232 -16.15 16.63 16.60
CA ARG A 232 -15.10 16.34 17.60
C ARG A 232 -13.97 15.52 16.98
N LEU A 233 -14.31 14.53 16.15
CA LEU A 233 -13.33 13.71 15.43
C LEU A 233 -12.44 14.57 14.54
N ARG A 234 -13.05 15.50 13.77
CA ARG A 234 -12.32 16.43 12.91
C ARG A 234 -11.42 17.38 13.69
N GLU A 235 -11.88 17.87 14.83
CA GLU A 235 -11.07 18.73 15.70
C GLU A 235 -9.85 17.96 16.25
N ALA A 236 -10.05 16.72 16.67
CA ALA A 236 -8.97 15.86 17.17
C ALA A 236 -7.92 15.58 16.08
N LEU A 237 -8.34 15.29 14.85
CA LEU A 237 -7.46 15.15 13.68
C LEU A 237 -6.66 16.43 13.41
N ALA A 238 -7.33 17.59 13.39
CA ALA A 238 -6.67 18.88 13.15
C ALA A 238 -5.62 19.22 14.23
N LYS A 239 -5.89 18.89 15.50
CA LYS A 239 -4.91 19.03 16.60
C LYS A 239 -3.69 18.14 16.36
N ALA A 240 -3.89 16.89 15.94
CA ALA A 240 -2.81 15.96 15.63
C ALA A 240 -1.96 16.42 14.43
N ASP A 241 -2.59 16.94 13.37
CA ASP A 241 -1.90 17.49 12.19
C ASP A 241 -1.07 18.73 12.52
N SER A 242 -1.64 19.63 13.33
CA SER A 242 -0.93 20.81 13.83
C SER A 242 0.30 20.39 14.64
N TRP A 243 0.19 19.35 15.46
CA TRP A 243 1.31 18.84 16.24
C TRP A 243 2.37 18.16 15.36
N ASN A 244 1.98 17.34 14.37
CA ASN A 244 2.93 16.75 13.42
C ASN A 244 3.73 17.85 12.67
N THR A 245 3.05 18.92 12.25
CA THR A 245 3.70 20.08 11.63
C THR A 245 4.66 20.77 12.60
N GLN A 246 4.28 20.90 13.86
CA GLN A 246 5.16 21.43 14.90
C GLN A 246 6.41 20.56 15.10
N VAL A 247 6.27 19.23 15.09
CA VAL A 247 7.40 18.29 15.18
C VAL A 247 8.33 18.45 13.98
N LEU A 248 7.80 18.62 12.76
CA LEU A 248 8.65 18.93 11.59
C LEU A 248 9.49 20.20 11.80
N HIS A 249 8.89 21.26 12.35
CA HIS A 249 9.61 22.49 12.69
C HIS A 249 10.62 22.33 13.84
N VAL A 250 10.60 21.22 14.60
CA VAL A 250 11.66 20.91 15.58
C VAL A 250 12.95 20.51 14.87
N PHE A 251 12.86 19.82 13.74
CA PHE A 251 13.99 19.23 13.02
C PHE A 251 14.40 19.98 11.76
N VAL A 252 13.49 20.72 11.14
CA VAL A 252 13.70 21.40 9.86
C VAL A 252 13.37 22.91 9.97
N PRO A 253 14.21 23.80 9.43
CA PRO A 253 13.92 25.25 9.40
C PRO A 253 12.63 25.58 8.63
N VAL A 254 11.91 26.62 9.08
CA VAL A 254 10.62 27.05 8.51
C VAL A 254 10.72 27.46 7.03
N SER A 255 11.88 27.99 6.59
CA SER A 255 12.12 28.42 5.21
C SER A 255 11.93 27.30 4.19
N ASP A 256 12.31 26.08 4.56
CA ASP A 256 12.37 24.94 3.64
C ASP A 256 11.03 24.19 3.56
N ILE A 257 10.10 24.50 4.47
CA ILE A 257 8.81 23.83 4.62
C ILE A 257 7.69 24.57 3.89
N SER A 258 7.78 25.90 3.78
CA SER A 258 6.69 26.77 3.30
C SER A 258 6.22 26.51 1.85
N THR A 259 7.00 25.79 1.06
CA THR A 259 6.71 25.44 -0.34
C THR A 259 6.18 24.02 -0.54
N LEU A 260 6.05 23.23 0.53
CA LEU A 260 5.69 21.81 0.47
C LEU A 260 4.18 21.59 0.60
N SER A 261 3.68 20.57 -0.09
CA SER A 261 2.32 20.05 0.15
C SER A 261 2.25 19.31 1.49
N SER A 262 1.05 19.16 2.06
CA SER A 262 0.84 18.46 3.33
C SER A 262 1.32 17.01 3.30
N SER A 263 1.17 16.31 2.16
CA SER A 263 1.65 14.93 1.99
C SER A 263 3.17 14.84 1.84
N ALA A 264 3.80 15.80 1.16
CA ALA A 264 5.24 15.88 1.04
C ALA A 264 5.90 16.19 2.40
N ALA A 265 5.32 17.10 3.17
CA ALA A 265 5.79 17.45 4.51
C ALA A 265 5.74 16.25 5.47
N ALA A 266 4.66 15.44 5.43
CA ALA A 266 4.53 14.23 6.24
C ALA A 266 5.58 13.16 5.86
N SER A 267 5.76 12.87 4.57
CA SER A 267 6.77 11.91 4.08
C SER A 267 8.20 12.34 4.44
N GLN A 268 8.49 13.64 4.30
CA GLN A 268 9.78 14.19 4.68
C GLN A 268 10.04 14.10 6.19
N LEU A 269 9.00 14.32 7.02
CA LEU A 269 9.10 14.16 8.46
C LEU A 269 9.43 12.71 8.85
N ASP A 270 8.71 11.75 8.28
CA ASP A 270 8.89 10.32 8.57
C ASP A 270 10.33 9.87 8.21
N ALA A 271 10.80 10.21 7.00
CA ALA A 271 12.16 9.91 6.56
C ALA A 271 13.24 10.58 7.43
N HIS A 272 12.98 11.81 7.90
CA HIS A 272 13.91 12.53 8.77
C HIS A 272 14.01 11.87 10.16
N LEU A 273 12.87 11.55 10.79
CA LEU A 273 12.84 10.91 12.09
C LEU A 273 13.52 9.54 12.06
N GLU A 274 13.28 8.74 11.01
CA GLU A 274 13.96 7.46 10.80
C GLU A 274 15.49 7.64 10.67
N THR A 275 15.92 8.65 9.92
CA THR A 275 17.35 8.98 9.78
C THR A 275 17.98 9.33 11.14
N VAL A 276 17.32 10.17 11.94
CA VAL A 276 17.80 10.55 13.28
C VAL A 276 17.87 9.33 14.21
N GLN A 277 16.84 8.49 14.23
CA GLN A 277 16.82 7.26 15.02
C GLN A 277 17.95 6.31 14.66
N TYR A 278 18.16 6.08 13.36
CA TYR A 278 19.23 5.22 12.87
C TYR A 278 20.59 5.72 13.39
N ARG A 279 20.85 7.02 13.28
CA ARG A 279 22.12 7.62 13.72
C ARG A 279 22.32 7.50 15.23
N LEU A 280 21.28 7.75 16.02
CA LEU A 280 21.31 7.59 17.48
C LEU A 280 21.58 6.14 17.90
N ARG A 281 20.83 5.19 17.35
CA ARG A 281 21.00 3.76 17.63
C ARG A 281 22.39 3.28 17.25
N ARG A 282 22.92 3.75 16.11
CA ARG A 282 24.28 3.38 15.68
C ARG A 282 25.36 3.96 16.58
N ALA A 283 25.24 5.22 17.00
CA ALA A 283 26.15 5.82 17.96
C ALA A 283 26.11 5.11 19.33
N LEU A 284 24.93 4.67 19.77
CA LEU A 284 24.76 3.84 20.96
C LEU A 284 25.47 2.50 20.85
N THR A 285 25.33 1.80 19.72
CA THR A 285 26.05 0.55 19.46
C THR A 285 27.56 0.76 19.53
N LEU A 286 28.09 1.83 18.90
CA LEU A 286 29.52 2.15 18.97
C LEU A 286 30.01 2.37 20.40
N ALA A 287 29.24 3.10 21.22
CA ALA A 287 29.58 3.36 22.61
C ALA A 287 29.52 2.08 23.49
N LYS A 288 28.61 1.14 23.20
CA LYS A 288 28.43 -0.11 23.95
C LYS A 288 29.41 -1.21 23.54
N ASP A 289 29.73 -1.33 22.25
CA ASP A 289 30.61 -2.37 21.70
C ASP A 289 32.11 -2.07 21.88
N SER A 290 32.43 -0.99 22.58
CA SER A 290 33.79 -0.61 22.97
C SER A 290 34.32 -1.59 24.02
N SER A 291 34.75 -2.80 23.61
CA SER A 291 35.19 -3.85 24.54
C SER A 291 36.63 -3.68 25.01
N SER A 292 36.85 -3.96 26.29
CA SER A 292 38.16 -4.30 26.84
C SER A 292 38.64 -5.64 26.27
N HIS A 293 39.96 -5.75 26.08
CA HIS A 293 40.75 -6.79 25.43
C HIS A 293 40.53 -8.28 25.84
N GLU A 294 39.31 -8.82 25.89
CA GLU A 294 39.07 -10.24 26.14
C GLU A 294 38.60 -11.00 24.89
N LYS A 295 39.21 -12.17 24.68
CA LYS A 295 39.02 -13.08 23.54
C LYS A 295 37.53 -13.41 23.33
N PRO A 296 37.08 -13.61 22.08
CA PRO A 296 35.71 -14.06 21.83
C PRO A 296 35.55 -15.48 22.37
N ALA A 297 34.90 -15.60 23.54
CA ALA A 297 34.34 -16.85 24.01
C ALA A 297 33.00 -17.08 23.29
N GLU A 298 32.85 -18.28 22.73
CA GLU A 298 31.60 -18.83 22.22
C GLU A 298 30.49 -18.70 23.29
N ILE A 299 29.30 -18.19 22.92
CA ILE A 299 27.96 -18.68 23.36
C ILE A 299 26.81 -17.84 22.75
N SER A 300 25.81 -18.60 22.26
CA SER A 300 24.38 -18.35 22.04
C SER A 300 23.84 -17.19 21.20
N GLN A 301 23.48 -17.58 19.98
CA GLN A 301 22.25 -17.28 19.23
C GLN A 301 21.09 -16.69 20.06
N GLN A 302 20.78 -15.41 19.83
CA GLN A 302 19.42 -14.84 19.68
C GLN A 302 19.51 -13.30 19.51
N SER A 303 19.90 -12.85 18.32
CA SER A 303 19.61 -11.53 17.73
C SER A 303 20.01 -11.57 16.26
N PRO A 304 19.23 -11.02 15.31
CA PRO A 304 19.62 -11.00 13.90
C PRO A 304 20.87 -10.12 13.77
N GLN A 305 22.03 -10.76 13.60
CA GLN A 305 23.31 -10.07 13.46
C GLN A 305 23.44 -9.56 12.03
N THR A 306 23.24 -8.27 11.83
CA THR A 306 23.82 -7.59 10.67
C THR A 306 25.35 -7.68 10.81
N PRO A 307 26.09 -8.18 9.82
CA PRO A 307 27.56 -8.17 9.87
C PRO A 307 28.01 -6.74 10.10
N THR A 308 28.90 -6.53 11.07
CA THR A 308 29.41 -5.21 11.46
C THR A 308 30.24 -4.62 10.32
N ALA A 309 29.58 -4.01 9.33
CA ALA A 309 30.24 -3.22 8.31
C ALA A 309 30.92 -2.01 8.97
N ASP A 310 32.14 -1.71 8.52
CA ASP A 310 32.86 -0.52 8.95
C ASP A 310 32.05 0.72 8.58
N VAL A 311 31.83 1.61 9.55
CA VAL A 311 31.06 2.83 9.35
C VAL A 311 31.95 4.02 9.10
N TYR A 312 31.49 4.88 8.22
CA TYR A 312 32.20 6.07 7.79
C TYR A 312 31.25 7.27 7.82
N CYS A 313 31.77 8.45 7.44
CA CYS A 313 31.02 9.70 7.39
C CYS A 313 30.39 10.13 8.74
N VAL A 314 29.70 11.29 8.73
CA VAL A 314 28.92 11.81 9.85
C VAL A 314 27.57 11.11 10.00
N CYS A 315 27.05 10.50 8.93
CA CYS A 315 25.78 9.77 8.95
C CYS A 315 25.87 8.36 9.55
N LEU A 316 27.07 7.91 9.91
CA LEU A 316 27.37 6.57 10.48
C LEU A 316 26.90 5.40 9.61
N ARG A 317 26.78 5.60 8.30
CA ARG A 317 26.48 4.56 7.30
C ARG A 317 27.76 3.94 6.75
N PRO A 318 27.69 2.73 6.16
CA PRO A 318 28.84 2.10 5.50
C PRO A 318 29.27 2.86 4.23
N GLU A 319 30.31 2.34 3.57
CA GLU A 319 30.82 2.86 2.31
C GLU A 319 29.77 2.72 1.20
N GLU A 320 29.28 3.85 0.69
CA GLU A 320 28.18 3.91 -0.28
C GLU A 320 28.35 5.14 -1.20
N GLY A 321 28.18 4.96 -2.51
CA GLY A 321 28.26 6.07 -3.47
C GLY A 321 29.62 6.78 -3.49
N LEU A 322 29.60 8.08 -3.80
CA LEU A 322 30.79 8.90 -3.90
C LEU A 322 31.27 9.36 -2.52
N MET A 323 32.53 9.04 -2.19
CA MET A 323 33.14 9.40 -0.92
C MET A 323 34.44 10.18 -1.12
N ILE A 324 34.71 11.10 -0.20
CA ILE A 324 35.91 11.91 -0.16
C ILE A 324 36.71 11.65 1.13
N GLU A 325 38.02 11.49 0.99
CA GLU A 325 38.94 11.29 2.11
C GLU A 325 39.45 12.64 2.64
N CYS A 326 39.42 12.84 3.96
CA CYS A 326 39.99 14.04 4.58
C CYS A 326 41.53 14.02 4.58
N ASP A 327 42.15 15.12 4.16
CA ASP A 327 43.61 15.25 4.11
C ASP A 327 44.31 15.30 5.46
N HIS A 328 43.58 15.68 6.51
CA HIS A 328 44.11 15.72 7.87
C HIS A 328 43.89 14.40 8.62
N CYS A 329 42.64 13.97 8.77
CA CYS A 329 42.32 12.81 9.59
C CYS A 329 42.30 11.47 8.84
N LYS A 330 42.34 11.49 7.50
CA LYS A 330 42.32 10.30 6.62
C LYS A 330 41.06 9.43 6.80
N GLU A 331 39.95 10.07 7.17
CA GLU A 331 38.62 9.45 7.26
C GLU A 331 37.79 9.77 6.01
N TRP A 332 36.89 8.85 5.67
CA TRP A 332 36.01 8.95 4.50
C TRP A 332 34.64 9.53 4.85
N TYR A 333 34.11 10.36 3.95
CA TYR A 333 32.80 11.01 4.08
C TYR A 333 32.04 10.93 2.75
N HIS A 334 30.73 10.67 2.80
CA HIS A 334 29.88 10.77 1.62
C HIS A 334 29.80 12.21 1.13
N ALA A 335 29.99 12.41 -0.18
CA ALA A 335 29.88 13.73 -0.82
C ALA A 335 28.52 14.39 -0.54
N GLN A 336 27.44 13.59 -0.64
CA GLN A 336 26.07 14.05 -0.37
C GLN A 336 25.85 14.50 1.08
N CYS A 337 26.46 13.80 2.06
CA CYS A 337 26.34 14.19 3.48
C CYS A 337 27.06 15.51 3.81
N LEU A 338 27.91 15.98 2.91
CA LEU A 338 28.65 17.24 3.02
C LEU A 338 28.16 18.31 2.04
N ASN A 339 27.10 18.03 1.27
CA ASN A 339 26.60 18.87 0.18
C ASN A 339 27.69 19.24 -0.85
N LEU A 340 28.62 18.32 -1.12
CA LEU A 340 29.67 18.50 -2.12
C LEU A 340 29.18 18.00 -3.48
N GLY A 341 29.32 18.84 -4.51
CA GLY A 341 29.11 18.45 -5.89
C GLY A 341 30.33 17.74 -6.48
N PRO A 342 30.22 17.11 -7.66
CA PRO A 342 31.35 16.50 -8.36
C PRO A 342 32.53 17.45 -8.53
N ALA A 343 32.25 18.70 -8.91
CA ALA A 343 33.27 19.75 -9.12
C ALA A 343 34.03 20.19 -7.84
N ASP A 344 33.54 19.84 -6.64
CA ASP A 344 34.25 20.07 -5.39
C ASP A 344 35.25 18.95 -5.08
N ILE A 345 35.10 17.81 -5.76
CA ILE A 345 35.81 16.55 -5.52
C ILE A 345 36.99 16.49 -6.49
N GLY A 346 38.09 17.14 -6.11
CA GLY A 346 39.27 17.31 -6.96
C GLY A 346 40.12 18.54 -6.61
N GLN A 347 39.61 19.43 -5.75
CA GLN A 347 40.38 20.54 -5.19
C GLN A 347 41.51 20.03 -4.28
N ARG A 348 42.64 20.73 -4.28
CA ARG A 348 43.94 20.24 -3.78
C ARG A 348 43.99 19.86 -2.29
N GLN A 349 43.04 20.29 -1.45
CA GLN A 349 42.98 19.93 -0.03
C GLN A 349 41.54 19.92 0.50
N PHE A 350 41.02 18.76 0.91
CA PHE A 350 39.74 18.62 1.61
C PHE A 350 39.94 18.39 3.12
N LEU A 351 39.35 19.26 3.93
CA LEU A 351 39.27 19.10 5.38
C LEU A 351 37.83 18.80 5.78
N CYS A 352 37.61 17.73 6.54
CA CYS A 352 36.26 17.41 7.01
C CYS A 352 35.76 18.42 8.06
N PRO A 353 34.44 18.47 8.31
CA PRO A 353 33.86 19.40 9.30
C PRO A 353 34.50 19.31 10.68
N LEU A 354 34.88 18.10 11.12
CA LEU A 354 35.62 17.89 12.37
C LEU A 354 36.99 18.58 12.36
N CYS A 355 37.78 18.39 11.30
CA CYS A 355 39.11 18.98 11.21
C CYS A 355 39.06 20.50 11.08
N ILE A 356 38.07 21.02 10.34
CA ILE A 356 37.82 22.47 10.22
C ILE A 356 37.44 23.06 11.57
N ALA A 357 36.49 22.44 12.29
CA ALA A 357 36.06 22.90 13.61
C ALA A 357 37.21 22.88 14.63
N THR A 358 38.10 21.88 14.55
CA THR A 358 39.30 21.80 15.39
C THR A 358 40.29 22.92 15.09
N ALA A 359 40.50 23.22 13.81
CA ALA A 359 41.47 24.22 13.36
C ALA A 359 41.02 25.66 13.63
N LYS A 360 39.70 25.93 13.51
CA LYS A 360 39.13 27.27 13.71
C LYS A 360 38.63 27.55 15.14
N ASN A 361 38.64 26.53 16.02
CA ASN A 361 38.02 26.58 17.35
C ASN A 361 36.52 26.97 17.31
N ASP A 362 35.85 26.66 16.19
CA ASP A 362 34.46 27.04 15.85
C ASP A 362 33.47 25.91 16.18
N LYS A 363 33.68 25.27 17.34
CA LYS A 363 32.94 24.05 17.76
C LYS A 363 31.44 24.29 18.00
N VAL A 364 31.04 25.56 18.11
CA VAL A 364 29.74 26.00 18.64
C VAL A 364 28.68 26.11 17.54
N GLN A 365 29.04 26.59 16.33
CA GLN A 365 28.08 26.86 15.25
C GLN A 365 27.51 25.59 14.58
N LEU A 366 28.21 24.45 14.63
CA LEU A 366 27.79 23.20 13.95
C LEU A 366 26.64 22.43 14.64
N LEU A 367 26.32 22.75 15.91
CA LEU A 367 25.27 22.07 16.70
C LEU A 367 24.09 22.98 17.07
N GLU A 368 24.18 24.28 16.80
CA GLU A 368 23.15 25.28 17.13
C GLU A 368 21.88 25.08 16.31
N ASP A 369 22.00 24.47 15.12
CA ASP A 369 20.87 24.19 14.23
C ASP A 369 20.08 22.92 14.63
N TYR A 370 20.61 22.06 15.50
CA TYR A 370 19.94 20.82 15.91
C TYR A 370 19.08 20.99 17.16
N PRO A 371 17.91 20.31 17.23
CA PRO A 371 17.05 20.36 18.41
C PRO A 371 17.74 19.79 19.65
N THR A 372 17.58 20.49 20.78
CA THR A 372 18.04 19.99 22.08
C THR A 372 17.13 18.88 22.61
N VAL A 373 17.68 17.98 23.44
CA VAL A 373 16.90 16.93 24.12
C VAL A 373 15.69 17.50 24.87
N ASN A 374 15.82 18.69 25.48
CA ASN A 374 14.71 19.36 26.17
C ASN A 374 13.60 19.81 25.20
N ARG A 375 13.97 20.28 24.00
CA ARG A 375 13.01 20.66 22.96
C ARG A 375 12.23 19.44 22.47
N ILE A 376 12.90 18.31 22.30
CA ILE A 376 12.29 17.02 21.93
C ILE A 376 11.38 16.51 23.06
N SER A 377 11.83 16.54 24.31
CA SER A 377 11.01 16.17 25.48
C SER A 377 9.72 17.00 25.53
N ARG A 378 9.80 18.31 25.36
CA ARG A 378 8.60 19.17 25.35
C ARG A 378 7.62 18.76 24.24
N ALA A 379 8.12 18.46 23.04
CA ALA A 379 7.28 18.01 21.93
C ALA A 379 6.61 16.65 22.20
N VAL A 380 7.32 15.71 22.84
CA VAL A 380 6.74 14.44 23.31
C VAL A 380 5.63 14.69 24.33
N GLU A 381 5.86 15.59 25.28
CA GLU A 381 4.91 15.88 26.36
C GLU A 381 3.63 16.53 25.82
N GLU A 382 3.77 17.43 24.84
CA GLU A 382 2.65 18.02 24.08
C GLU A 382 1.90 16.96 23.26
N GLY A 383 2.60 15.98 22.68
CA GLY A 383 1.97 14.88 21.93
C GLY A 383 1.19 13.91 22.82
N ARG A 384 1.64 13.68 24.06
CA ARG A 384 0.99 12.78 25.03
C ARG A 384 -0.36 13.29 25.54
N VAL A 385 -0.64 14.59 25.43
CA VAL A 385 -1.93 15.18 25.84
C VAL A 385 -2.94 15.24 24.69
N LEU A 386 -2.56 14.83 23.47
CA LEU A 386 -3.50 14.77 22.34
C LEU A 386 -4.56 13.66 22.53
N GLU A 387 -5.75 13.93 22.00
CA GLU A 387 -6.89 13.00 22.00
C GLU A 387 -6.61 11.74 21.14
N LEU A 388 -5.79 11.89 20.10
CA LEU A 388 -5.34 10.79 19.24
C LEU A 388 -3.85 10.53 19.46
N VAL A 389 -3.43 9.27 19.31
CA VAL A 389 -2.01 8.95 19.20
C VAL A 389 -1.55 9.36 17.81
N ALA A 390 -0.83 10.48 17.74
CA ALA A 390 -0.29 10.99 16.49
C ALA A 390 0.81 10.07 15.91
N ARG A 391 0.86 9.97 14.58
CA ARG A 391 1.80 9.10 13.84
C ARG A 391 3.25 9.18 14.32
N THR A 392 3.73 10.39 14.58
CA THR A 392 5.15 10.65 14.87
C THR A 392 5.52 10.55 16.35
N LEU A 393 4.56 10.29 17.25
CA LEU A 393 4.81 10.24 18.69
C LEU A 393 5.73 9.09 19.10
N ASP A 394 5.46 7.86 18.64
CA ASP A 394 6.29 6.69 18.96
C ASP A 394 7.74 6.85 18.44
N PRO A 395 7.94 7.30 17.19
CA PRO A 395 9.27 7.65 16.71
C PRO A 395 9.99 8.68 17.58
N LEU A 396 9.29 9.73 17.99
CA LEU A 396 9.87 10.83 18.77
C LEU A 396 10.24 10.39 20.20
N VAL A 397 9.42 9.54 20.83
CA VAL A 397 9.70 8.92 22.13
C VAL A 397 10.96 8.05 22.04
N THR A 398 11.10 7.27 20.96
CA THR A 398 12.28 6.43 20.73
C THR A 398 13.55 7.28 20.61
N ILE A 399 13.49 8.36 19.81
CA ILE A 399 14.59 9.34 19.68
C ILE A 399 14.98 9.90 21.05
N LEU A 400 14.00 10.30 21.87
CA LEU A 400 14.24 10.87 23.19
C LEU A 400 14.96 9.88 24.11
N LEU A 401 14.52 8.62 24.15
CA LEU A 401 15.14 7.58 24.97
C LEU A 401 16.55 7.24 24.50
N ASP A 402 16.76 7.11 23.19
CA ASP A 402 18.08 6.84 22.61
C ASP A 402 19.04 8.02 22.88
N ALA A 403 18.58 9.26 22.73
CA ALA A 403 19.35 10.46 23.06
C ALA A 403 19.73 10.52 24.55
N GLN A 404 18.79 10.21 25.45
CA GLN A 404 19.03 10.21 26.90
C GLN A 404 20.00 9.10 27.33
N THR A 405 20.02 7.96 26.64
CA THR A 405 20.92 6.85 26.95
C THR A 405 22.31 7.02 26.35
N LEU A 406 22.44 7.78 25.25
CA LEU A 406 23.71 7.96 24.54
C LEU A 406 24.71 8.82 25.32
N ALA A 407 24.26 9.90 25.95
CA ALA A 407 25.14 10.78 26.71
C ALA A 407 25.87 10.04 27.88
N PRO A 408 25.18 9.25 28.74
CA PRO A 408 25.83 8.40 29.73
C PRO A 408 26.77 7.34 29.13
N ALA A 409 26.40 6.74 28.00
CA ALA A 409 27.24 5.74 27.34
C ALA A 409 28.57 6.34 26.85
N ILE A 410 28.50 7.52 26.23
CA ILE A 410 29.69 8.28 25.82
C ILE A 410 30.54 8.67 27.03
N ARG A 411 29.90 9.08 28.13
CA ARG A 411 30.62 9.44 29.36
C ARG A 411 31.38 8.25 29.94
N HIS A 412 30.79 7.07 29.93
CA HIS A 412 31.48 5.84 30.33
C HIS A 412 32.71 5.56 29.46
N VAL A 413 32.66 5.82 28.15
CA VAL A 413 33.82 5.68 27.24
C VAL A 413 34.93 6.70 27.55
N LEU A 414 34.54 7.93 27.88
CA LEU A 414 35.47 8.97 28.31
C LEU A 414 36.18 8.59 29.60
N ASP A 415 35.43 8.16 30.61
CA ASP A 415 35.93 7.81 31.94
C ASP A 415 36.78 6.51 31.91
N ASN A 416 36.42 5.54 31.05
CA ASN A 416 37.16 4.28 30.92
C ASN A 416 38.19 4.32 29.80
N LYS A 417 39.43 4.66 30.17
CA LYS A 417 40.56 4.80 29.22
C LYS A 417 41.00 3.51 28.53
N GLN A 418 40.54 2.35 29.02
CA GLN A 418 40.93 1.05 28.49
C GLN A 418 40.10 0.62 27.28
N LEU A 419 38.97 1.28 27.04
CA LEU A 419 38.07 0.96 25.93
C LEU A 419 38.65 1.42 24.60
N VAL A 420 38.57 0.53 23.61
CA VAL A 420 39.07 0.75 22.25
C VAL A 420 38.02 0.34 21.22
N GLY A 421 38.00 1.03 20.08
CA GLY A 421 37.12 0.68 18.97
C GLY A 421 37.66 -0.49 18.15
N ARG A 422 36.79 -1.18 17.42
CA ARG A 422 37.22 -2.20 16.44
C ARG A 422 38.03 -1.54 15.32
N ARG A 423 39.10 -2.21 14.86
CA ARG A 423 39.88 -1.76 13.68
C ARG A 423 39.00 -1.85 12.41
N PRO A 424 38.93 -0.80 11.58
CA PRO A 424 38.37 -0.89 10.24
C PRO A 424 39.21 -1.84 9.38
N ARG A 425 38.55 -2.73 8.62
CA ARG A 425 39.19 -3.72 7.72
C ARG A 425 39.97 -3.07 6.57
N SER A 426 39.70 -1.81 6.24
CA SER A 426 40.28 -1.07 5.10
C SER A 426 41.68 -0.47 5.35
N MET A 427 42.18 -0.46 6.60
CA MET A 427 43.56 -0.04 6.86
C MET A 427 44.53 -1.12 6.35
N SER A 428 45.26 -0.81 5.28
CA SER A 428 46.37 -1.63 4.79
C SER A 428 47.30 -2.01 5.93
N ILE A 429 47.78 -3.25 5.89
CA ILE A 429 48.72 -3.87 6.82
C ILE A 429 49.99 -3.02 6.87
N ASP A 430 50.03 -2.03 7.77
CA ASP A 430 51.28 -1.66 8.40
C ASP A 430 51.55 -2.77 9.43
N GLN A 431 52.78 -3.28 9.43
CA GLN A 431 53.21 -4.40 10.27
C GLN A 431 52.69 -4.25 11.71
N PRO A 432 52.24 -5.35 12.36
CA PRO A 432 51.83 -5.29 13.76
C PRO A 432 52.95 -4.66 14.58
N SER A 433 52.69 -3.49 15.17
CA SER A 433 53.63 -2.88 16.09
C SER A 433 53.78 -3.83 17.28
N THR A 434 55.01 -4.14 17.69
CA THR A 434 55.29 -4.97 18.88
C THR A 434 54.88 -4.32 20.20
N ASP A 435 54.23 -3.15 20.15
CA ASP A 435 53.95 -2.29 21.30
C ASP A 435 52.44 -2.17 21.52
N ALA A 436 51.90 -3.03 22.38
CA ALA A 436 50.47 -3.12 22.68
C ALA A 436 49.86 -1.80 23.19
N ALA A 437 50.68 -0.94 23.82
CA ALA A 437 50.26 0.38 24.29
C ALA A 437 49.99 1.36 23.13
N ALA A 438 50.77 1.28 22.05
CA ALA A 438 50.56 2.11 20.86
C ALA A 438 49.30 1.70 20.09
N GLU A 439 49.04 0.40 20.02
CA GLU A 439 47.83 -0.17 19.42
C GLU A 439 46.57 0.18 20.20
N GLN A 440 46.63 0.12 21.54
CA GLN A 440 45.54 0.55 22.42
C GLN A 440 45.24 2.05 22.27
N LYS A 441 46.28 2.90 22.23
CA LYS A 441 46.13 4.34 22.02
C LYS A 441 45.47 4.66 20.67
N ARG A 442 45.86 3.95 19.60
CA ARG A 442 45.27 4.09 18.27
C ARG A 442 43.81 3.63 18.21
N GLY A 443 43.48 2.51 18.86
CA GLY A 443 42.11 2.01 18.95
C GLY A 443 41.17 2.94 19.72
N ARG A 444 41.68 3.61 20.78
CA ARG A 444 40.93 4.65 21.51
C ARG A 444 40.73 5.90 20.66
N GLU A 445 41.75 6.34 19.94
CA GLU A 445 41.65 7.50 19.03
C GLU A 445 40.58 7.27 17.94
N LEU A 446 40.55 6.08 17.34
CA LEU A 446 39.53 5.70 16.35
C LEU A 446 38.12 5.71 16.93
N LEU A 447 37.93 5.19 18.15
CA LEU A 447 36.65 5.20 18.85
C LEU A 447 36.17 6.63 19.13
N LEU A 448 37.03 7.48 19.67
CA LEU A 448 36.70 8.88 19.97
C LEU A 448 36.32 9.64 18.69
N ARG A 449 37.04 9.42 17.59
CA ARG A 449 36.71 10.00 16.27
C ARG A 449 35.38 9.49 15.71
N ALA A 450 35.07 8.20 15.87
CA ALA A 450 33.79 7.64 15.45
C ALA A 450 32.62 8.24 16.25
N LEU A 451 32.77 8.38 17.58
CA LEU A 451 31.77 9.03 18.43
C LEU A 451 31.60 10.52 18.12
N LEU A 452 32.69 11.25 17.87
CA LEU A 452 32.65 12.66 17.46
C LEU A 452 31.96 12.85 16.10
N ARG A 453 32.25 11.99 15.11
CA ARG A 453 31.54 11.99 13.81
C ARG A 453 30.05 11.75 13.99
N GLY A 454 29.71 10.76 14.80
CA GLY A 454 28.34 10.44 15.14
C GLY A 454 27.61 11.63 15.73
N LEU A 455 28.18 12.26 16.76
CA LEU A 455 27.62 13.44 17.42
C LEU A 455 27.34 14.61 16.48
N LEU A 456 28.22 14.89 15.52
CA LEU A 456 28.00 15.94 14.54
C LEU A 456 26.89 15.61 13.54
N GLY A 457 26.64 14.33 13.28
CA GLY A 457 25.59 13.91 12.37
C GLY A 457 24.28 13.51 13.03
N LEU A 458 24.18 13.44 14.37
CA LEU A 458 23.01 12.86 15.06
C LEU A 458 21.67 13.50 14.69
N GLY A 459 21.66 14.78 14.31
CA GLY A 459 20.41 15.54 14.18
C GLY A 459 19.80 15.93 15.52
N VAL A 460 20.51 15.73 16.64
CA VAL A 460 20.08 16.05 18.01
C VAL A 460 21.25 16.60 18.82
N ASN A 461 21.03 17.68 19.57
CA ASN A 461 22.02 18.28 20.46
C ASN A 461 21.95 17.66 21.88
N LEU A 462 22.93 16.82 22.22
CA LEU A 462 22.99 16.05 23.48
C LEU A 462 23.59 16.80 24.69
N LYS A 463 24.19 17.98 24.47
CA LYS A 463 24.86 18.92 25.40
C LYS A 463 26.22 19.32 24.85
N GLN A 464 26.48 20.62 24.84
CA GLN A 464 27.73 21.22 24.35
C GLN A 464 28.98 20.72 25.10
N THR A 465 28.86 20.50 26.41
CA THR A 465 29.97 20.01 27.25
C THR A 465 30.45 18.62 26.87
N LEU A 466 29.57 17.74 26.37
CA LEU A 466 29.95 16.39 25.96
C LEU A 466 30.82 16.40 24.71
N LEU A 467 30.53 17.32 23.79
CA LEU A 467 31.35 17.56 22.61
C LEU A 467 32.74 18.07 23.02
N ASP A 468 32.81 19.02 23.94
CA ASP A 468 34.06 19.58 24.45
C ASP A 468 34.93 18.54 25.16
N ASP A 469 34.31 17.69 26.00
CA ASP A 469 34.99 16.59 26.70
C ASP A 469 35.60 15.58 25.73
N LEU A 470 34.85 15.19 24.69
CA LEU A 470 35.35 14.29 23.63
C LEU A 470 36.48 14.91 22.82
N TRP A 471 36.39 16.21 22.49
CA TRP A 471 37.47 16.92 21.82
C TRP A 471 38.73 16.98 22.69
N ALA A 472 38.59 17.28 23.97
CA ALA A 472 39.70 17.35 24.90
C ALA A 472 40.39 15.97 25.05
N GLU A 473 39.61 14.90 25.19
CA GLU A 473 40.16 13.54 25.30
C GLU A 473 40.77 13.06 23.98
N LEU A 474 40.23 13.46 22.83
CA LEU A 474 40.81 13.17 21.51
C LEU A 474 42.17 13.89 21.35
N GLN A 475 42.26 15.16 21.76
CA GLN A 475 43.52 15.91 21.74
C GLN A 475 44.57 15.30 22.69
N ALA A 476 44.15 14.80 23.86
CA ALA A 476 45.03 14.10 24.79
C ALA A 476 45.47 12.71 24.26
N SER A 477 44.61 12.05 23.48
CA SER A 477 44.87 10.72 22.90
C SER A 477 45.63 10.78 21.56
N ALA A 478 45.68 11.93 20.89
CA ALA A 478 46.38 12.10 19.63
C ALA A 478 47.86 11.75 19.78
N THR A 479 48.34 10.82 18.96
CA THR A 479 49.79 10.65 18.75
C THR A 479 50.27 11.84 17.90
N SER A 480 51.32 12.53 18.33
CA SER A 480 51.82 13.74 17.67
C SER A 480 52.19 13.47 16.21
N ARG A 481 51.27 13.73 15.27
CA ARG A 481 51.64 14.13 13.92
C ARG A 481 51.81 15.65 13.95
N PRO A 482 52.98 16.19 13.58
CA PRO A 482 53.17 17.64 13.57
C PRO A 482 52.22 18.26 12.54
N PRO A 483 51.69 19.47 12.78
CA PRO A 483 50.96 20.20 11.76
C PRO A 483 51.90 20.49 10.57
N PRO A 484 51.42 20.47 9.32
CA PRO A 484 52.25 20.89 8.20
C PRO A 484 52.64 22.36 8.41
N SER A 485 53.94 22.61 8.46
CA SER A 485 54.52 23.94 8.64
C SER A 485 54.06 24.89 7.54
N MET A 486 53.47 26.02 7.92
CA MET A 486 53.30 27.17 7.05
C MET A 486 54.67 27.63 6.55
N VAL A 487 54.91 27.63 5.24
CA VAL A 487 56.05 28.31 4.63
C VAL A 487 55.56 29.30 3.59
N THR A 488 55.86 30.56 3.86
CA THR A 488 55.66 31.76 3.05
C THR A 488 56.48 31.74 1.76
N SER A 489 55.95 32.40 0.73
CA SER A 489 56.43 32.52 -0.67
C SER A 489 57.90 32.94 -0.88
N ALA A 490 58.59 32.34 -1.89
CA ALA A 490 59.34 33.03 -2.97
C ALA A 490 60.23 32.10 -3.85
N VAL A 491 59.95 32.11 -5.16
CA VAL A 491 60.85 32.16 -6.36
C VAL A 491 61.91 31.06 -6.67
N VAL A 492 61.62 30.29 -7.73
CA VAL A 492 62.41 29.91 -8.95
C VAL A 492 63.85 29.35 -8.81
N ALA A 493 64.07 28.09 -9.21
CA ALA A 493 64.89 27.66 -10.37
C ALA A 493 65.42 26.20 -10.29
N ALA A 494 65.33 25.50 -11.43
CA ALA A 494 66.24 24.47 -11.94
C ALA A 494 66.24 23.01 -11.39
N LYS A 495 65.62 22.15 -12.23
CA LYS A 495 66.16 20.92 -12.87
C LYS A 495 66.68 19.71 -12.04
N HIS A 496 65.94 18.63 -12.29
CA HIS A 496 66.34 17.23 -12.57
C HIS A 496 66.72 16.25 -11.44
N ASN A 497 65.83 15.26 -11.37
CA ASN A 497 66.03 13.80 -11.34
C ASN A 497 66.17 13.04 -10.01
N ASN A 498 65.29 12.03 -9.97
CA ASN A 498 65.31 10.74 -9.29
C ASN A 498 64.90 10.66 -7.81
N GLY A 499 63.68 10.12 -7.63
CA GLY A 499 63.52 8.82 -6.95
C GLY A 499 62.91 8.83 -5.55
N SER A 500 61.74 8.21 -5.44
CA SER A 500 61.15 7.52 -4.26
C SER A 500 59.91 8.17 -3.59
N SER A 501 58.74 7.73 -4.10
CA SER A 501 57.57 7.17 -3.41
C SER A 501 57.03 7.80 -2.11
N MET A 502 55.83 8.39 -2.20
CA MET A 502 54.81 8.41 -1.15
C MET A 502 53.46 7.99 -1.76
N ALA A 503 52.80 7.02 -1.13
CA ALA A 503 51.57 6.39 -1.59
C ALA A 503 50.35 7.24 -1.20
N VAL A 504 49.60 7.65 -2.22
CA VAL A 504 48.26 8.23 -2.15
C VAL A 504 47.28 7.12 -2.55
N ARG A 505 46.32 6.79 -1.68
CA ARG A 505 45.17 5.95 -2.02
C ARG A 505 43.99 6.87 -2.31
N GLN A 506 43.91 7.32 -3.56
CA GLN A 506 42.73 7.95 -4.14
C GLN A 506 42.33 7.13 -5.37
N GLN A 507 41.09 6.62 -5.36
CA GLN A 507 40.31 6.56 -6.59
C GLN A 507 39.52 7.87 -6.63
N VAL A 508 40.01 8.86 -7.38
CA VAL A 508 39.23 10.02 -7.82
C VAL A 508 39.72 10.42 -9.21
N GLU A 509 38.79 10.48 -10.15
CA GLU A 509 38.88 11.12 -11.46
C GLU A 509 38.57 12.62 -11.34
N GLU A 510 39.26 13.46 -12.13
CA GLU A 510 38.75 14.67 -12.83
C GLU A 510 39.94 15.33 -13.60
N PRO A 511 39.78 16.18 -14.64
CA PRO A 511 38.84 16.23 -15.76
C PRO A 511 39.59 16.21 -17.14
N MET A 512 38.87 16.07 -18.25
CA MET A 512 39.48 15.99 -19.60
C MET A 512 40.11 17.30 -20.08
N ALA A 513 41.42 17.39 -19.89
CA ALA A 513 42.39 18.02 -20.79
C ALA A 513 43.73 17.25 -20.67
N THR A 514 43.76 16.12 -21.38
CA THR A 514 44.91 15.34 -21.87
C THR A 514 46.13 15.19 -20.94
N THR A 515 46.12 14.19 -20.04
CA THR A 515 47.33 13.38 -19.80
C THR A 515 46.95 11.96 -19.34
N SER A 516 47.06 11.02 -20.29
CA SER A 516 47.05 9.56 -20.22
C SER A 516 46.63 8.86 -18.91
N LEU A 517 45.48 8.18 -18.98
CA LEU A 517 45.14 7.02 -18.14
C LEU A 517 46.27 5.98 -18.16
N SER A 518 46.42 5.25 -17.05
CA SER A 518 47.25 4.05 -17.06
C SER A 518 46.79 3.14 -18.22
N PRO A 519 47.70 2.56 -19.02
CA PRO A 519 47.37 1.88 -20.28
C PRO A 519 46.56 0.58 -20.12
N VAL A 520 46.23 0.19 -18.88
CA VAL A 520 45.53 -1.06 -18.56
C VAL A 520 44.04 -0.81 -18.21
N LEU A 521 43.70 0.24 -17.46
CA LEU A 521 42.32 0.56 -17.08
C LEU A 521 41.51 1.21 -18.20
N ASN A 522 42.15 2.01 -19.06
CA ASN A 522 41.50 2.60 -20.23
C ASN A 522 41.12 1.53 -21.27
N ASN A 523 41.93 0.46 -21.34
CA ASN A 523 41.70 -0.65 -22.27
C ASN A 523 40.44 -1.45 -21.92
N ALA A 524 40.11 -1.65 -20.63
CA ALA A 524 38.97 -2.48 -20.23
C ALA A 524 37.62 -1.79 -20.53
N TYR A 525 37.49 -0.50 -20.21
CA TYR A 525 36.26 0.25 -20.50
C TYR A 525 36.12 0.60 -21.99
N GLN A 526 37.23 0.88 -22.70
CA GLN A 526 37.18 1.00 -24.16
C GLN A 526 36.81 -0.32 -24.84
N GLN A 527 37.31 -1.46 -24.37
CA GLN A 527 36.89 -2.77 -24.87
C GLN A 527 35.40 -3.03 -24.64
N GLN A 528 34.87 -2.69 -23.46
CA GLN A 528 33.42 -2.81 -23.19
C GLN A 528 32.59 -1.86 -24.05
N LEU A 529 33.06 -0.64 -24.29
CA LEU A 529 32.39 0.30 -25.21
C LEU A 529 32.42 -0.21 -26.65
N GLU A 530 33.56 -0.67 -27.16
CA GLU A 530 33.69 -1.25 -28.50
C GLU A 530 32.82 -2.51 -28.65
N GLU A 531 32.75 -3.35 -27.63
CA GLU A 531 31.89 -4.53 -27.58
C GLU A 531 30.40 -4.16 -27.57
N LEU A 532 29.99 -3.15 -26.79
CA LEU A 532 28.62 -2.63 -26.78
C LEU A 532 28.24 -2.03 -28.13
N VAL A 533 29.11 -1.21 -28.73
CA VAL A 533 28.91 -0.64 -30.07
C VAL A 533 28.77 -1.75 -31.10
N TYR A 534 29.62 -2.78 -31.06
CA TYR A 534 29.54 -3.93 -31.95
C TYR A 534 28.23 -4.70 -31.80
N LEU A 535 27.77 -4.94 -30.56
CA LEU A 535 26.52 -5.66 -30.25
C LEU A 535 25.25 -4.84 -30.54
N ILE A 536 25.35 -3.50 -30.56
CA ILE A 536 24.26 -2.62 -31.00
C ILE A 536 24.15 -2.63 -32.52
N VAL A 537 25.27 -2.58 -33.24
CA VAL A 537 25.30 -2.60 -34.71
C VAL A 537 25.02 -4.01 -35.27
N ASN A 538 25.46 -5.07 -34.57
CA ASN A 538 25.29 -6.47 -34.97
C ASN A 538 24.59 -7.28 -33.85
N PRO A 539 23.27 -7.12 -33.67
CA PRO A 539 22.56 -7.79 -32.60
C PRO A 539 22.50 -9.32 -32.85
N PRO A 540 22.71 -10.15 -31.80
CA PRO A 540 22.62 -11.60 -31.89
C PRO A 540 21.18 -12.07 -32.16
N ALA A 541 21.04 -13.21 -32.85
CA ALA A 541 19.72 -13.77 -33.21
C ALA A 541 18.87 -14.21 -32.00
N GLU A 542 19.51 -14.62 -30.90
CA GLU A 542 18.89 -14.83 -29.58
C GLU A 542 19.54 -13.89 -28.57
N ASP A 543 18.88 -12.77 -28.27
CA ASP A 543 19.43 -11.72 -27.41
C ASP A 543 19.04 -11.94 -25.94
N ARG A 544 20.01 -12.43 -25.16
CA ARG A 544 19.87 -12.65 -23.71
C ARG A 544 20.49 -11.52 -22.87
N GLY A 545 20.65 -10.33 -23.44
CA GLY A 545 21.32 -9.21 -22.76
C GLY A 545 22.84 -9.35 -22.70
N GLN A 546 23.44 -9.91 -23.75
CA GLN A 546 24.90 -9.95 -23.90
C GLN A 546 25.45 -8.51 -23.90
N GLY A 547 26.58 -8.30 -23.22
CA GLY A 547 27.18 -6.98 -23.02
C GLY A 547 26.58 -6.15 -21.88
N LEU A 548 25.47 -6.56 -21.27
CA LEU A 548 24.91 -5.91 -20.07
C LEU A 548 25.51 -6.50 -18.79
N PRO A 549 25.60 -5.72 -17.70
CA PRO A 549 26.13 -6.23 -16.45
C PRO A 549 25.17 -7.25 -15.84
N ALA A 550 25.72 -8.35 -15.32
CA ALA A 550 24.93 -9.37 -14.64
C ALA A 550 24.47 -8.87 -13.27
N ALA A 551 23.26 -9.22 -12.87
CA ALA A 551 22.67 -8.98 -11.55
C ALA A 551 23.67 -9.20 -10.39
N SER A 552 24.34 -10.35 -10.35
CA SER A 552 25.36 -10.69 -9.35
C SER A 552 26.56 -9.75 -9.25
N SER A 553 26.85 -8.99 -10.31
CA SER A 553 27.95 -8.03 -10.33
C SER A 553 27.54 -6.63 -9.86
N VAL A 554 26.23 -6.34 -9.80
CA VAL A 554 25.72 -4.99 -9.53
C VAL A 554 24.86 -4.92 -8.26
N PHE A 555 24.16 -6.00 -7.91
CA PHE A 555 23.46 -6.10 -6.63
C PHE A 555 24.48 -6.28 -5.48
N LYS A 556 24.59 -5.28 -4.61
CA LYS A 556 25.48 -5.24 -3.43
C LYS A 556 24.88 -5.97 -2.23
N THR A 557 23.55 -6.09 -2.14
CA THR A 557 22.82 -6.85 -1.09
C THR A 557 21.60 -7.60 -1.65
N HIS A 558 21.10 -8.61 -0.93
CA HIS A 558 19.87 -9.36 -1.29
C HIS A 558 18.58 -8.52 -1.20
N GLU A 559 18.67 -7.26 -0.74
CA GLU A 559 17.53 -6.37 -0.45
C GLU A 559 17.34 -5.26 -1.51
N GLU A 560 18.02 -5.34 -2.65
CA GLU A 560 17.94 -4.28 -3.66
C GLU A 560 16.63 -4.28 -4.46
N ASN A 561 16.17 -3.07 -4.80
CA ASN A 561 14.83 -2.69 -5.25
C ASN A 561 14.45 -3.14 -6.66
N CYS A 562 14.69 -4.40 -7.04
CA CYS A 562 14.08 -4.94 -8.24
C CYS A 562 12.65 -5.42 -7.93
N VAL A 563 11.71 -5.28 -8.87
CA VAL A 563 10.28 -5.66 -8.70
C VAL A 563 10.11 -7.11 -8.22
N CYS A 564 11.02 -8.01 -8.57
CA CYS A 564 11.03 -9.40 -8.10
C CYS A 564 11.28 -9.58 -6.59
N ASN A 565 11.84 -8.59 -5.90
CA ASN A 565 12.13 -8.64 -4.47
C ASN A 565 10.90 -8.32 -3.60
N LEU A 566 9.87 -7.66 -4.16
CA LEU A 566 8.56 -7.48 -3.52
C LEU A 566 7.85 -8.82 -3.25
N TYR A 567 8.25 -9.90 -3.94
CA TYR A 567 7.66 -11.24 -3.85
C TYR A 567 8.46 -12.21 -2.97
N GLY A 568 9.49 -11.74 -2.26
CA GLY A 568 10.27 -12.58 -1.33
C GLY A 568 11.11 -13.67 -1.99
N VAL A 569 11.49 -13.49 -3.26
CA VAL A 569 12.36 -14.45 -3.97
C VAL A 569 13.80 -14.21 -3.55
N ASP A 570 14.30 -15.07 -2.66
CA ASP A 570 15.68 -14.99 -2.18
C ASP A 570 16.67 -15.31 -3.33
N LEU A 571 17.36 -14.28 -3.83
CA LEU A 571 18.36 -14.38 -4.89
C LEU A 571 19.49 -15.38 -4.58
N ALA A 572 19.75 -15.70 -3.31
CA ALA A 572 20.74 -16.71 -2.91
C ALA A 572 20.33 -18.13 -3.34
N SER A 573 19.03 -18.35 -3.51
CA SER A 573 18.43 -19.67 -3.73
C SER A 573 18.09 -19.96 -5.20
N ASN A 574 18.25 -18.98 -6.10
CA ASN A 574 17.96 -19.15 -7.53
C ASN A 574 19.11 -18.63 -8.43
N PRO A 575 20.12 -19.47 -8.74
CA PRO A 575 21.32 -19.07 -9.49
C PRO A 575 21.02 -18.60 -10.93
N GLY A 576 19.82 -18.89 -11.47
CA GLY A 576 19.38 -18.36 -12.76
C GLY A 576 19.15 -16.85 -12.75
N MET A 577 18.58 -16.29 -11.68
CA MET A 577 18.31 -14.85 -11.57
C MET A 577 19.57 -14.03 -11.29
N ALA A 578 20.55 -14.59 -10.59
CA ALA A 578 21.84 -13.93 -10.34
C ALA A 578 22.67 -13.69 -11.63
N ALA A 579 22.37 -14.45 -12.69
CA ALA A 579 22.99 -14.31 -14.00
C ALA A 579 22.17 -13.43 -14.97
N GLU A 580 20.99 -12.96 -14.57
CA GLU A 580 20.16 -12.12 -15.44
C GLU A 580 20.76 -10.72 -15.63
N PRO A 581 20.63 -10.12 -16.82
CA PRO A 581 21.13 -8.79 -17.11
C PRO A 581 20.37 -7.70 -16.35
N ALA A 582 21.10 -6.71 -15.85
CA ALA A 582 20.58 -5.61 -15.05
C ALA A 582 20.76 -4.24 -15.74
N ILE A 583 19.91 -3.28 -15.38
CA ILE A 583 19.93 -1.89 -15.84
C ILE A 583 19.80 -0.93 -14.65
N SER A 584 20.48 0.21 -14.69
CA SER A 584 20.46 1.24 -13.66
C SER A 584 19.53 2.39 -14.03
N CYS A 585 18.69 2.83 -13.08
CA CYS A 585 17.83 4.01 -13.26
C CYS A 585 18.65 5.32 -13.17
N ASP A 586 18.46 6.23 -14.13
CA ASP A 586 19.12 7.54 -14.15
C ASP A 586 18.62 8.51 -13.03
N VAL A 587 17.54 8.18 -12.31
CA VAL A 587 16.94 9.03 -11.26
C VAL A 587 17.24 8.53 -9.84
N CYS A 588 16.93 7.25 -9.53
CA CYS A 588 17.20 6.69 -8.21
C CYS A 588 18.53 5.92 -8.11
N HIS A 589 19.19 5.67 -9.24
CA HIS A 589 20.46 4.90 -9.34
C HIS A 589 20.37 3.46 -8.80
N GLU A 590 19.16 2.95 -8.61
CA GLU A 590 18.92 1.54 -8.28
C GLU A 590 18.96 0.68 -9.53
N HIS A 591 19.27 -0.61 -9.33
CA HIS A 591 19.42 -1.58 -10.39
C HIS A 591 18.21 -2.50 -10.46
N PHE A 592 17.82 -2.85 -11.68
CA PHE A 592 16.65 -3.66 -11.97
C PHE A 592 17.04 -4.74 -12.98
N HIS A 593 16.51 -5.96 -12.84
CA HIS A 593 16.59 -6.94 -13.93
C HIS A 593 15.81 -6.41 -15.12
N ILE A 594 16.41 -6.39 -16.32
CA ILE A 594 15.75 -5.82 -17.51
C ILE A 594 14.41 -6.51 -17.81
N ASN A 595 14.29 -7.80 -17.49
CA ASN A 595 13.06 -8.57 -17.66
C ASN A 595 11.98 -8.15 -16.65
N CYS A 596 12.35 -7.86 -15.41
CA CYS A 596 11.42 -7.42 -14.37
C CYS A 596 10.81 -6.04 -14.65
N VAL A 597 11.56 -5.20 -15.36
CA VAL A 597 11.10 -3.87 -15.80
C VAL A 597 10.72 -3.85 -17.28
N GLN A 598 10.69 -5.00 -17.95
CA GLN A 598 10.30 -5.18 -19.36
C GLN A 598 11.12 -4.34 -20.37
N VAL A 599 12.33 -3.92 -20.02
CA VAL A 599 13.21 -3.18 -20.94
C VAL A 599 13.83 -4.16 -21.93
N PRO A 600 13.63 -3.98 -23.26
CA PRO A 600 14.25 -4.86 -24.25
C PRO A 600 15.78 -4.81 -24.17
N PRO A 601 16.49 -5.95 -24.31
CA PRO A 601 17.96 -5.98 -24.23
C PRO A 601 18.67 -5.01 -25.18
N ALA A 602 18.13 -4.80 -26.39
CA ALA A 602 18.65 -3.83 -27.34
C ALA A 602 18.54 -2.38 -26.84
N ALA A 603 17.40 -2.01 -26.24
CA ALA A 603 17.20 -0.69 -25.64
C ALA A 603 18.10 -0.51 -24.40
N ALA A 604 18.22 -1.54 -23.56
CA ALA A 604 19.10 -1.53 -22.40
C ALA A 604 20.58 -1.33 -22.78
N ARG A 605 21.05 -1.91 -23.89
CA ARG A 605 22.43 -1.68 -24.38
C ARG A 605 22.65 -0.24 -24.85
N ILE A 606 21.68 0.34 -25.57
CA ILE A 606 21.74 1.74 -26.00
C ILE A 606 21.76 2.66 -24.78
N ILE A 607 20.89 2.42 -23.79
CA ILE A 607 20.86 3.18 -22.55
C ILE A 607 22.19 3.05 -21.80
N LEU A 608 22.71 1.84 -21.62
CA LEU A 608 23.98 1.59 -20.94
C LEU A 608 25.14 2.29 -21.67
N LEU A 609 25.16 2.25 -23.00
CA LEU A 609 26.15 2.94 -23.81
C LEU A 609 26.11 4.46 -23.54
N HIS A 610 24.92 5.08 -23.59
CA HIS A 610 24.73 6.50 -23.30
C HIS A 610 25.07 6.86 -21.84
N GLN A 611 24.76 5.98 -20.88
CA GLN A 611 25.17 6.13 -19.48
C GLN A 611 26.70 6.09 -19.33
N MET A 612 27.37 5.13 -19.99
CA MET A 612 28.83 5.02 -19.99
C MET A 612 29.50 6.21 -20.69
N GLN A 613 28.91 6.74 -21.75
CA GLN A 613 29.42 7.94 -22.43
C GLN A 613 29.29 9.20 -21.57
N ARG A 614 28.18 9.35 -20.84
CA ARG A 614 28.03 10.42 -19.85
C ARG A 614 29.05 10.31 -18.72
N MET A 615 29.39 9.09 -18.28
CA MET A 615 30.41 8.86 -17.26
C MET A 615 31.85 9.09 -17.78
N LEU A 616 32.16 8.64 -19.00
CA LEU A 616 33.52 8.63 -19.56
C LEU A 616 33.84 9.84 -20.44
N ASN A 617 32.85 10.69 -20.74
CA ASN A 617 32.95 11.86 -21.62
C ASN A 617 33.56 11.52 -23.00
N ALA A 618 33.10 10.43 -23.62
CA ALA A 618 33.60 9.88 -24.89
C ALA A 618 32.64 10.17 -26.05
N ASP A 619 33.18 10.55 -27.22
CA ASP A 619 32.42 10.77 -28.46
C ASP A 619 32.00 9.44 -29.10
N ILE A 620 30.76 9.39 -29.59
CA ILE A 620 30.14 8.21 -30.21
C ILE A 620 30.13 8.35 -31.72
N ASP A 621 30.41 7.26 -32.45
CA ASP A 621 30.20 7.21 -33.90
C ASP A 621 28.72 7.38 -34.30
N ALA A 622 28.50 7.97 -35.47
CA ALA A 622 27.20 8.47 -35.97
C ALA A 622 26.13 7.40 -36.31
N ASP A 623 26.42 6.11 -36.16
CA ASP A 623 25.56 5.00 -36.60
C ASP A 623 24.72 4.37 -35.45
N ILE A 624 24.67 5.00 -34.26
CA ILE A 624 23.95 4.49 -33.09
C ILE A 624 22.66 5.31 -32.85
N PRO A 625 21.52 4.67 -32.51
CA PRO A 625 20.27 5.39 -32.21
C PRO A 625 20.42 6.38 -31.04
N GLU A 626 19.93 7.61 -31.22
CA GLU A 626 19.95 8.66 -30.19
C GLU A 626 18.98 8.38 -29.02
N GLU A 627 17.97 7.54 -29.22
CA GLU A 627 16.99 7.16 -28.20
C GLU A 627 16.71 5.64 -28.21
N PRO A 628 16.45 5.02 -27.04
CA PRO A 628 16.42 5.65 -25.71
C PRO A 628 17.81 5.83 -25.11
N ASN A 629 18.15 7.06 -24.67
CA ASN A 629 19.43 7.40 -24.05
C ASN A 629 19.40 7.46 -22.52
N THR A 630 18.20 7.36 -21.93
CA THR A 630 17.95 7.44 -20.49
C THR A 630 16.91 6.41 -20.10
N TYR A 631 16.99 5.93 -18.87
CA TYR A 631 16.06 4.99 -18.28
C TYR A 631 15.60 5.47 -16.91
N ILE A 632 14.28 5.60 -16.77
CA ILE A 632 13.60 5.93 -15.51
C ILE A 632 12.79 4.71 -15.08
N CYS A 633 12.99 4.24 -13.85
CA CYS A 633 12.28 3.06 -13.36
C CYS A 633 10.78 3.37 -13.12
N PRO A 634 9.91 2.35 -13.09
CA PRO A 634 8.48 2.53 -12.88
C PRO A 634 8.14 3.37 -11.63
N GLY A 635 8.85 3.16 -10.51
CA GLY A 635 8.64 3.92 -9.28
C GLY A 635 9.02 5.39 -9.39
N CYS A 636 10.07 5.72 -10.15
CA CYS A 636 10.44 7.11 -10.43
C CYS A 636 9.48 7.76 -11.43
N CYS A 637 8.99 7.02 -12.44
CA CYS A 637 7.96 7.51 -13.37
C CYS A 637 6.66 7.90 -12.64
N VAL A 638 6.21 7.09 -11.67
CA VAL A 638 5.03 7.42 -10.85
C VAL A 638 5.26 8.68 -10.00
N LYS A 639 6.44 8.83 -9.38
CA LYS A 639 6.78 10.02 -8.56
C LYS A 639 6.90 11.31 -9.37
N THR A 640 7.33 11.22 -10.63
CA THR A 640 7.50 12.39 -11.51
C THR A 640 6.30 12.64 -12.43
N GLY A 641 5.31 11.74 -12.44
CA GLY A 641 4.14 11.81 -13.32
C GLY A 641 4.43 11.47 -14.79
N ALA A 642 5.56 10.81 -15.07
CA ALA A 642 5.94 10.38 -16.41
C ALA A 642 5.33 9.01 -16.77
N LEU A 643 5.01 8.80 -18.05
CA LEU A 643 4.54 7.50 -18.55
C LEU A 643 5.71 6.53 -18.70
N TYR A 644 5.54 5.29 -18.23
CA TYR A 644 6.57 4.24 -18.38
C TYR A 644 6.50 3.61 -19.78
N PRO A 645 7.56 3.71 -20.62
CA PRO A 645 7.45 3.42 -22.06
C PRO A 645 7.65 1.94 -22.43
N TYR A 646 8.01 1.08 -21.48
CA TYR A 646 8.39 -0.32 -21.75
C TYR A 646 7.30 -1.35 -21.42
N GLY A 647 6.08 -0.91 -21.10
CA GLY A 647 4.91 -1.78 -20.85
C GLY A 647 4.23 -1.56 -19.51
N GLU A 648 3.22 -2.36 -19.19
CA GLU A 648 2.62 -2.39 -17.85
C GLU A 648 3.41 -3.33 -16.94
N VAL A 649 4.03 -2.77 -15.91
CA VAL A 649 4.60 -3.55 -14.81
C VAL A 649 3.46 -3.81 -13.82
N VAL A 650 2.81 -4.96 -13.95
CA VAL A 650 1.74 -5.37 -13.05
C VAL A 650 2.36 -5.77 -11.71
N PHE A 651 2.02 -5.02 -10.66
CA PHE A 651 2.27 -5.40 -9.27
C PHE A 651 1.06 -6.23 -8.83
N GLU A 652 1.12 -7.57 -8.96
CA GLU A 652 0.07 -8.45 -8.43
C GLU A 652 0.25 -8.72 -6.93
#